data_AF-W0J8L8-F1
#
_entry.id   AF-W0J8L8-F1
#
_cell.length_a   1.000
_cell.length_b   1.000
_cell.length_c   1.000
_cell.angle_alpha   90.00
_cell.angle_beta   90.00
_cell.angle_gamma   90.00
#
_symmetry.space_group_name_H-M   'P 1'
#
loop_
_entity.id
_entity.type
_entity.pdbx_description
1 polymer ?
#
loop_
_entity_poly.entity_id
_entity_poly.type
_entity_poly.pdbx_seq_one_letter_code
_entity_poly.pdbx_strand_id
1 'polypeptide(L)'
;MPDLNTISPEGSREKHERIWLVLLLAITAVAFSQGIGRELVFDAASIVGGDIRLRAVTAENLGGIFTENYWYPTRETDLYRPVTTLSLFFNYSVFGNEASAAGYQVTNLLLHLLCVWMAFRLLRRLQIGLGVTVFAASMFALHPAVAEVVPNIVGRSDLLAALAVFGGLHIYLSWWEGRVRTAMATVAFFVVGALGVLSKENAAVLPGLVVWHMLLFGPGQRWQEKGGGPSPDNRKKWNSPAVYGFGSGIVLVLIIALLPKVLWHASSGANPNEVLDNPLLAESFIDGRLSALGVLGRMISAIFLPLDLSPDYSFNQTPPVRLSSLGNTATLAGILWGALVVGIGAFCLVLWRCRKRKAAFTLGAGLISFLPTANILVLVGTIRADRFMYMPALWFAAGVGLLFSLNPKNLSHRSFLIRKAALIVAVSLPILLGAITFFRCSDWISDRQFWLSAWQSAPNSFKGKLGYGLRLALTEKREDAEEARPLILEALRLVRESPTPRHPMIMSQIGGGLVQVARTLKKAGQLTDAKVLRDEAIVLLLAGLNDVRHLNEEIEFQEKENGEHYFSRRRKGTDLLATQLANAYVDGGNVAFAHQVLLDNLEVNRFDPSYLRELARVEALAGEWELAEKRLYQVLVLRPSATITPELIISVENQTLPLAWQENTLRTSKLDISSAVDVGNQSAKRSIIEATDVICSELGRYGRSGEVDIVRRTVRHKLGVTEYGVSVK
;
A
#
# COMPACT_ATOMS: atom_id res chain seq x y z
N MET A 1 46.05 -37.83 -28.53
CA MET A 1 45.76 -36.69 -27.63
C MET A 1 44.88 -35.73 -28.40
N PRO A 2 43.60 -35.54 -28.07
CA PRO A 2 42.75 -34.58 -28.78
C PRO A 2 42.95 -33.16 -28.25
N ASP A 3 42.92 -32.21 -29.20
CA ASP A 3 43.11 -30.77 -29.04
C ASP A 3 42.28 -30.11 -27.93
N LEU A 4 42.97 -29.38 -27.05
CA LEU A 4 42.41 -28.65 -25.90
C LEU A 4 42.10 -27.16 -26.18
N ASN A 5 42.12 -26.70 -27.44
CA ASN A 5 42.10 -25.26 -27.75
C ASN A 5 40.99 -24.78 -28.71
N THR A 6 39.74 -25.20 -28.47
CA THR A 6 38.57 -24.58 -29.14
C THR A 6 37.46 -24.24 -28.16
N ILE A 7 37.73 -23.39 -27.16
CA ILE A 7 36.68 -22.60 -26.51
C ILE A 7 36.63 -21.25 -27.22
N SER A 8 35.59 -21.01 -28.02
CA SER A 8 35.40 -19.72 -28.68
C SER A 8 35.31 -18.58 -27.63
N PRO A 9 35.84 -17.38 -27.91
CA PRO A 9 35.77 -16.22 -27.01
C PRO A 9 34.33 -15.84 -26.60
N GLU A 10 33.34 -16.23 -27.40
CA GLU A 10 31.92 -16.02 -27.12
C GLU A 10 31.40 -16.99 -26.05
N GLY A 11 31.80 -18.27 -26.10
CA GLY A 11 31.40 -19.27 -25.12
C GLY A 11 31.94 -18.98 -23.71
N SER A 12 33.15 -18.43 -23.61
CA SER A 12 33.70 -18.00 -22.31
C SER A 12 32.95 -16.80 -21.76
N ARG A 13 32.58 -15.82 -22.60
CA ARG A 13 31.85 -14.62 -22.18
C ARG A 13 30.45 -14.93 -21.66
N GLU A 14 29.69 -15.79 -22.35
CA GLU A 14 28.38 -16.23 -21.87
C GLU A 14 28.46 -16.98 -20.54
N LYS A 15 29.48 -17.82 -20.37
CA LYS A 15 29.70 -18.54 -19.11
C LYS A 15 29.88 -17.57 -17.93
N HIS A 16 30.70 -16.53 -18.09
CA HIS A 16 30.90 -15.52 -17.04
C HIS A 16 29.61 -14.76 -16.70
N GLU A 17 28.82 -14.38 -17.72
CA GLU A 17 27.53 -13.70 -17.48
C GLU A 17 26.56 -14.58 -16.66
N ARG A 18 26.48 -15.87 -16.98
CA ARG A 18 25.63 -16.82 -16.25
C ARG A 18 26.09 -16.99 -14.80
N ILE A 19 27.39 -17.07 -14.54
CA ILE A 19 27.95 -17.17 -13.18
C ILE A 19 27.56 -15.94 -12.35
N TRP A 20 27.81 -14.73 -12.86
CA TRP A 20 27.47 -13.50 -12.14
C TRP A 20 25.97 -13.38 -11.86
N LEU A 21 25.13 -13.78 -12.81
CA LEU A 21 23.69 -13.78 -12.64
C LEU A 21 23.23 -14.77 -11.56
N VAL A 22 23.74 -16.00 -11.57
CA VAL A 22 23.41 -17.01 -10.55
C VAL A 22 23.88 -16.57 -9.17
N LEU A 23 25.10 -16.03 -9.05
CA LEU A 23 25.61 -15.49 -7.80
C LEU A 23 24.75 -14.34 -7.28
N LEU A 24 24.36 -13.42 -8.16
CA LEU A 24 23.48 -12.31 -7.79
C LEU A 24 22.14 -12.83 -7.25
N LEU A 25 21.48 -13.74 -7.97
CA LEU A 25 20.21 -14.33 -7.53
C LEU A 25 20.33 -15.06 -6.19
N ALA A 26 21.41 -15.81 -5.97
CA ALA A 26 21.66 -16.49 -4.71
C ALA A 26 21.87 -15.52 -3.55
N ILE A 27 22.70 -14.47 -3.75
CA ILE A 27 22.94 -13.45 -2.72
C ILE A 27 21.65 -12.69 -2.41
N THR A 28 20.85 -12.35 -3.41
CA THR A 28 19.53 -11.72 -3.22
C THR A 28 18.60 -12.63 -2.41
N ALA A 29 18.53 -13.92 -2.72
CA ALA A 29 17.71 -14.86 -1.95
C ALA A 29 18.14 -14.91 -0.47
N VAL A 30 19.45 -14.93 -0.20
CA VAL A 30 19.98 -14.88 1.18
C VAL A 30 19.63 -13.57 1.86
N ALA A 31 19.81 -12.43 1.19
CA ALA A 31 19.53 -11.10 1.75
C ALA A 31 18.07 -10.94 2.21
N PHE A 32 17.11 -11.56 1.52
CA PHE A 32 15.68 -11.48 1.88
C PHE A 32 15.18 -12.65 2.74
N SER A 33 16.03 -13.63 3.04
CA SER A 33 15.61 -14.83 3.80
C SER A 33 15.06 -14.50 5.20
N GLN A 34 15.59 -13.47 5.87
CA GLN A 34 15.10 -12.97 7.17
C GLN A 34 13.71 -12.32 7.09
N GLY A 35 13.31 -11.85 5.92
CA GLY A 35 12.02 -11.20 5.71
C GLY A 35 10.84 -12.15 5.57
N ILE A 36 11.09 -13.47 5.62
CA ILE A 36 10.06 -14.50 5.58
C ILE A 36 9.57 -14.73 7.01
N GLY A 37 8.38 -14.23 7.31
CA GLY A 37 7.76 -14.22 8.63
C GLY A 37 6.41 -14.96 8.67
N ARG A 38 5.75 -14.88 9.83
CA ARG A 38 4.45 -15.53 10.10
C ARG A 38 3.27 -14.58 10.00
N GLU A 39 3.43 -13.29 10.27
CA GLU A 39 2.30 -12.35 10.45
C GLU A 39 2.02 -11.47 9.23
N LEU A 40 0.74 -11.13 9.03
CA LEU A 40 0.31 -10.10 8.09
C LEU A 40 0.55 -8.72 8.72
N VAL A 41 1.64 -8.06 8.33
CA VAL A 41 2.05 -6.77 8.88
C VAL A 41 1.42 -5.60 8.11
N PHE A 42 1.05 -4.53 8.83
CA PHE A 42 0.61 -3.26 8.25
C PHE A 42 -0.58 -3.44 7.28
N ASP A 43 -0.52 -2.86 6.07
CA ASP A 43 -1.58 -2.92 5.07
C ASP A 43 -1.98 -4.36 4.67
N ALA A 44 -1.07 -5.33 4.82
CA ALA A 44 -1.36 -6.73 4.49
C ALA A 44 -2.47 -7.32 5.40
N ALA A 45 -2.56 -6.86 6.65
CA ALA A 45 -3.61 -7.29 7.56
C ALA A 45 -5.01 -6.94 7.02
N SER A 46 -5.16 -5.79 6.36
CA SER A 46 -6.43 -5.36 5.77
C SER A 46 -6.65 -5.97 4.39
N ILE A 47 -5.65 -5.91 3.51
CA ILE A 47 -5.79 -6.31 2.09
C ILE A 47 -5.87 -7.83 1.93
N VAL A 48 -5.19 -8.60 2.78
CA VAL A 48 -5.21 -10.07 2.75
C VAL A 48 -6.07 -10.62 3.89
N GLY A 49 -5.89 -10.09 5.10
CA GLY A 49 -6.64 -10.54 6.27
C GLY A 49 -8.10 -10.08 6.30
N GLY A 50 -8.43 -8.94 5.68
CA GLY A 50 -9.78 -8.38 5.66
C GLY A 50 -10.60 -8.65 4.40
N ASP A 51 -9.97 -9.06 3.29
CA ASP A 51 -10.66 -9.24 2.01
C ASP A 51 -11.38 -10.59 1.95
N ILE A 52 -12.72 -10.52 1.95
CA ILE A 52 -13.58 -11.70 1.89
C ILE A 52 -13.53 -12.41 0.54
N ARG A 53 -13.16 -11.71 -0.55
CA ARG A 53 -13.04 -12.30 -1.89
C ARG A 53 -11.96 -13.36 -1.94
N LEU A 54 -10.95 -13.25 -1.08
CA LEU A 54 -9.83 -14.18 -1.03
C LEU A 54 -10.20 -15.51 -0.37
N ARG A 55 -11.30 -15.60 0.37
CA ARG A 55 -11.61 -16.71 1.28
C ARG A 55 -12.13 -17.98 0.61
N ALA A 56 -12.64 -17.90 -0.62
CA ALA A 56 -13.19 -19.06 -1.33
C ALA A 56 -13.05 -18.94 -2.85
N VAL A 57 -12.78 -20.06 -3.53
CA VAL A 57 -12.68 -20.09 -4.99
C VAL A 57 -14.07 -20.23 -5.60
N THR A 58 -14.76 -19.10 -5.77
CA THR A 58 -16.11 -19.04 -6.37
C THR A 58 -16.14 -18.05 -7.54
N ALA A 59 -17.09 -18.24 -8.47
CA ALA A 59 -17.29 -17.32 -9.59
C ALA A 59 -17.68 -15.92 -9.12
N GLU A 60 -18.41 -15.82 -8.00
CA GLU A 60 -18.79 -14.55 -7.37
C GLU A 60 -17.57 -13.79 -6.84
N ASN A 61 -16.70 -14.47 -6.07
CA ASN A 61 -15.47 -13.85 -5.57
C ASN A 61 -14.54 -13.43 -6.71
N LEU A 62 -14.43 -14.25 -7.76
CA LEU A 62 -13.66 -13.91 -8.94
C LEU A 62 -14.26 -12.69 -9.67
N GLY A 63 -15.58 -12.63 -9.83
CA GLY A 63 -16.29 -11.47 -10.38
C GLY A 63 -16.02 -10.21 -9.56
N GLY A 64 -16.13 -10.32 -8.23
CA GLY A 64 -15.85 -9.23 -7.29
C GLY A 64 -14.42 -8.68 -7.35
N ILE A 65 -13.44 -9.46 -7.81
CA ILE A 65 -12.07 -8.95 -8.03
C ILE A 65 -12.02 -7.94 -9.19
N PHE A 66 -12.88 -8.10 -10.19
CA PHE A 66 -12.92 -7.23 -11.39
C PHE A 66 -13.97 -6.12 -11.30
N THR A 67 -14.86 -6.14 -10.32
CA THR A 67 -15.88 -5.09 -10.15
C THR A 67 -15.60 -4.18 -8.96
N GLU A 68 -14.91 -4.66 -7.93
CA GLU A 68 -14.66 -3.90 -6.69
C GLU A 68 -13.26 -3.28 -6.63
N ASN A 69 -13.11 -2.25 -5.78
CA ASN A 69 -11.83 -1.57 -5.58
C ASN A 69 -10.80 -2.43 -4.81
N TYR A 70 -9.55 -1.95 -4.76
CA TYR A 70 -8.41 -2.66 -4.19
C TYR A 70 -8.48 -2.85 -2.67
N TRP A 71 -9.15 -1.94 -1.95
CA TRP A 71 -9.28 -1.98 -0.49
C TRP A 71 -10.60 -2.60 -0.01
N TYR A 72 -11.37 -3.22 -0.90
CA TYR A 72 -12.62 -3.87 -0.55
C TYR A 72 -12.44 -4.94 0.56
N PRO A 73 -13.41 -5.08 1.51
CA PRO A 73 -14.51 -4.16 1.82
C PRO A 73 -14.09 -3.07 2.82
N THR A 74 -12.79 -2.99 3.15
CA THR A 74 -12.25 -2.19 4.25
C THR A 74 -12.28 -0.69 4.00
N ARG A 75 -12.10 -0.25 2.74
CA ARG A 75 -12.15 1.17 2.35
C ARG A 75 -12.69 1.30 0.92
N GLU A 76 -13.44 2.36 0.67
CA GLU A 76 -13.77 2.81 -0.69
C GLU A 76 -12.67 3.75 -1.18
N THR A 77 -12.06 3.42 -2.32
CA THR A 77 -11.06 4.25 -2.99
C THR A 77 -11.13 4.05 -4.51
N ASP A 78 -10.49 4.94 -5.27
CA ASP A 78 -10.38 4.82 -6.73
C ASP A 78 -9.25 3.87 -7.17
N LEU A 79 -8.59 3.18 -6.22
CA LEU A 79 -7.52 2.26 -6.55
C LEU A 79 -8.12 0.96 -7.08
N TYR A 80 -7.84 0.67 -8.34
CA TYR A 80 -8.28 -0.55 -9.02
C TYR A 80 -7.07 -1.38 -9.46
N ARG A 81 -6.86 -2.52 -8.81
CA ARG A 81 -5.67 -3.39 -9.01
C ARG A 81 -6.04 -4.89 -9.10
N PRO A 82 -6.93 -5.28 -10.03
CA PRO A 82 -7.47 -6.64 -10.09
C PRO A 82 -6.41 -7.71 -10.34
N VAL A 83 -5.32 -7.42 -11.06
CA VAL A 83 -4.25 -8.40 -11.32
C VAL A 83 -3.46 -8.70 -10.04
N THR A 84 -3.23 -7.68 -9.20
CA THR A 84 -2.61 -7.86 -7.88
C THR A 84 -3.52 -8.69 -6.98
N THR A 85 -4.80 -8.34 -6.86
CA THR A 85 -5.76 -9.08 -6.04
C THR A 85 -5.93 -10.51 -6.53
N LEU A 86 -5.98 -10.74 -7.85
CA LEU A 86 -6.03 -12.08 -8.44
C LEU A 86 -4.78 -12.91 -8.11
N SER A 87 -3.60 -12.28 -8.10
CA SER A 87 -2.38 -12.97 -7.69
C SER A 87 -2.40 -13.37 -6.20
N LEU A 88 -2.97 -12.51 -5.34
CA LEU A 88 -3.17 -12.83 -3.92
C LEU A 88 -4.22 -13.94 -3.74
N PHE A 89 -5.31 -13.90 -4.51
CA PHE A 89 -6.34 -14.93 -4.55
C PHE A 89 -5.77 -16.30 -4.95
N PHE A 90 -4.97 -16.33 -6.02
CA PHE A 90 -4.28 -17.56 -6.43
C PHE A 90 -3.35 -18.07 -5.31
N ASN A 91 -2.58 -17.18 -4.69
CA ASN A 91 -1.71 -17.55 -3.57
C ASN A 91 -2.52 -18.12 -2.39
N TYR A 92 -3.68 -17.53 -2.06
CA TYR A 92 -4.55 -18.08 -1.02
C TYR A 92 -5.07 -19.47 -1.40
N SER A 93 -5.55 -19.65 -2.63
CA SER A 93 -6.11 -20.91 -3.11
C SER A 93 -5.11 -22.08 -3.11
N VAL A 94 -3.83 -21.80 -3.35
CA VAL A 94 -2.78 -22.83 -3.43
C VAL A 94 -2.19 -23.14 -2.05
N PHE A 95 -1.98 -22.12 -1.21
CA PHE A 95 -1.24 -22.29 0.04
C PHE A 95 -2.11 -22.26 1.30
N GLY A 96 -3.39 -21.90 1.24
CA GLY A 96 -4.31 -21.86 2.40
C GLY A 96 -3.88 -20.89 3.51
N ASN A 97 -2.98 -19.96 3.20
CA ASN A 97 -2.27 -19.11 4.15
C ASN A 97 -3.15 -17.95 4.66
N GLU A 98 -4.21 -18.25 5.40
CA GLU A 98 -5.13 -17.23 5.92
C GLU A 98 -4.46 -16.28 6.91
N ALA A 99 -3.70 -16.83 7.86
CA ALA A 99 -3.03 -16.09 8.91
C ALA A 99 -1.51 -16.02 8.72
N SER A 100 -0.98 -16.75 7.73
CA SER A 100 0.46 -16.89 7.50
C SER A 100 0.93 -15.99 6.37
N ALA A 101 1.94 -15.16 6.62
CA ALA A 101 2.56 -14.34 5.59
C ALA A 101 3.55 -15.09 4.69
N ALA A 102 4.07 -16.24 5.16
CA ALA A 102 5.24 -16.89 4.57
C ALA A 102 5.09 -17.20 3.07
N GLY A 103 3.98 -17.81 2.65
CA GLY A 103 3.79 -18.15 1.22
C GLY A 103 3.67 -16.92 0.33
N TYR A 104 3.08 -15.82 0.83
CA TYR A 104 3.03 -14.56 0.10
C TYR A 104 4.43 -13.96 -0.02
N GLN A 105 5.21 -13.94 1.06
CA GLN A 105 6.57 -13.39 1.07
C GLN A 105 7.53 -14.20 0.20
N VAL A 106 7.44 -15.53 0.22
CA VAL A 106 8.19 -16.42 -0.69
C VAL A 106 7.85 -16.09 -2.14
N THR A 107 6.56 -15.95 -2.46
CA THR A 107 6.16 -15.58 -3.82
C THR A 107 6.69 -14.18 -4.19
N ASN A 108 6.83 -13.25 -3.24
CA ASN A 108 7.33 -11.90 -3.50
C ASN A 108 8.83 -11.97 -3.79
N LEU A 109 9.55 -12.78 -3.02
CA LEU A 109 10.95 -13.07 -3.26
C LEU A 109 11.16 -13.68 -4.65
N LEU A 110 10.35 -14.66 -5.05
CA LEU A 110 10.43 -15.25 -6.40
C LEU A 110 10.17 -14.21 -7.51
N LEU A 111 9.15 -13.36 -7.34
CA LEU A 111 8.87 -12.27 -8.28
C LEU A 111 10.02 -11.25 -8.32
N HIS A 112 10.66 -10.95 -7.19
CA HIS A 112 11.81 -10.07 -7.12
C HIS A 112 13.04 -10.69 -7.80
N LEU A 113 13.33 -11.98 -7.58
CA LEU A 113 14.38 -12.70 -8.30
C LEU A 113 14.15 -12.68 -9.81
N LEU A 114 12.90 -12.83 -10.25
CA LEU A 114 12.54 -12.69 -11.66
C LEU A 114 12.76 -11.25 -12.15
N CYS A 115 12.39 -10.22 -11.37
CA CYS A 115 12.69 -8.82 -11.69
C CYS A 115 14.19 -8.59 -11.87
N VAL A 116 15.02 -9.11 -10.96
CA VAL A 116 16.48 -9.00 -11.00
C VAL A 116 17.05 -9.68 -12.23
N TRP A 117 16.57 -10.89 -12.55
CA TRP A 117 16.94 -11.60 -13.77
C TRP A 117 16.59 -10.79 -15.03
N MET A 118 15.36 -10.28 -15.13
CA MET A 118 14.93 -9.45 -16.26
C MET A 118 15.73 -8.16 -16.35
N ALA A 119 15.96 -7.47 -15.24
CA ALA A 119 16.76 -6.25 -15.18
C ALA A 119 18.19 -6.49 -15.69
N PHE A 120 18.85 -7.56 -15.23
CA PHE A 120 20.18 -7.93 -15.70
C PHE A 120 20.19 -8.18 -17.22
N ARG A 121 19.24 -8.98 -17.73
CA ARG A 121 19.13 -9.28 -19.17
C ARG A 121 18.80 -8.03 -19.99
N LEU A 122 17.99 -7.11 -19.46
CA LEU A 122 17.62 -5.85 -20.09
C LEU A 122 18.85 -4.95 -20.27
N LEU A 123 19.65 -4.78 -19.21
CA LEU A 123 20.89 -4.00 -19.29
C LEU A 123 21.90 -4.61 -20.29
N ARG A 124 22.03 -5.95 -20.33
CA ARG A 124 22.85 -6.63 -21.34
C ARG A 124 22.30 -6.43 -22.76
N ARG A 125 20.97 -6.41 -22.93
CA ARG A 125 20.32 -6.16 -24.23
C ARG A 125 20.49 -4.72 -24.72
N LEU A 126 20.53 -3.75 -23.79
CA LEU A 126 20.96 -2.36 -24.06
C LEU A 126 22.48 -2.24 -24.30
N GLN A 127 23.19 -3.37 -24.28
CA GLN A 127 24.65 -3.56 -24.32
C GLN A 127 25.41 -2.61 -23.41
N ILE A 128 24.92 -2.46 -22.20
CA ILE A 128 25.69 -1.89 -21.10
C ILE A 128 26.74 -2.93 -20.71
N GLY A 129 28.01 -2.53 -20.53
CA GLY A 129 29.11 -3.46 -20.23
C GLY A 129 28.89 -4.28 -18.96
N LEU A 130 29.43 -5.50 -18.90
CA LEU A 130 29.14 -6.46 -17.82
C LEU A 130 29.38 -5.89 -16.42
N GLY A 131 30.49 -5.17 -16.19
CA GLY A 131 30.76 -4.57 -14.87
C GLY A 131 29.69 -3.57 -14.43
N VAL A 132 29.23 -2.70 -15.33
CA VAL A 132 28.14 -1.75 -15.05
C VAL A 132 26.81 -2.48 -14.87
N THR A 133 26.57 -3.54 -15.64
CA THR A 133 25.38 -4.38 -15.47
C THR A 133 25.35 -5.07 -14.12
N VAL A 134 26.46 -5.68 -13.68
CA VAL A 134 26.57 -6.32 -12.37
C VAL A 134 26.35 -5.29 -11.27
N PHE A 135 27.00 -4.12 -11.34
CA PHE A 135 26.81 -3.03 -10.37
C PHE A 135 25.36 -2.55 -10.31
N ALA A 136 24.74 -2.25 -11.44
CA ALA A 136 23.38 -1.71 -11.46
C ALA A 136 22.33 -2.74 -11.03
N ALA A 137 22.49 -3.99 -11.47
CA ALA A 137 21.61 -5.08 -11.07
C ALA A 137 21.78 -5.44 -9.60
N SER A 138 23.00 -5.41 -9.05
CA SER A 138 23.23 -5.64 -7.62
C SER A 138 22.69 -4.49 -6.76
N MET A 139 22.82 -3.24 -7.22
CA MET A 139 22.18 -2.11 -6.56
C MET A 139 20.66 -2.28 -6.54
N PHE A 140 20.04 -2.57 -7.67
CA PHE A 140 18.60 -2.83 -7.73
C PHE A 140 18.14 -4.00 -6.85
N ALA A 141 18.92 -5.10 -6.82
CA ALA A 141 18.54 -6.32 -6.13
C ALA A 141 18.78 -6.29 -4.61
N LEU A 142 19.75 -5.50 -4.14
CA LEU A 142 20.19 -5.51 -2.74
C LEU A 142 19.96 -4.17 -2.03
N HIS A 143 19.25 -3.23 -2.67
CA HIS A 143 18.99 -1.93 -2.05
C HIS A 143 18.04 -2.07 -0.84
N PRO A 144 18.31 -1.43 0.31
CA PRO A 144 17.48 -1.63 1.51
C PRO A 144 16.03 -1.13 1.38
N ALA A 145 15.77 -0.20 0.47
CA ALA A 145 14.39 0.22 0.14
C ALA A 145 13.51 -0.94 -0.37
N VAL A 146 14.11 -2.00 -0.91
CA VAL A 146 13.39 -3.19 -1.39
C VAL A 146 12.79 -3.99 -0.22
N ALA A 147 13.24 -3.76 1.02
CA ALA A 147 12.60 -4.34 2.21
C ALA A 147 11.14 -3.90 2.37
N GLU A 148 10.73 -2.75 1.82
CA GLU A 148 9.31 -2.34 1.78
C GLU A 148 8.50 -3.02 0.65
N VAL A 149 9.16 -3.77 -0.23
CA VAL A 149 8.55 -4.40 -1.42
C VAL A 149 8.46 -5.92 -1.29
N VAL A 150 9.50 -6.56 -0.75
CA VAL A 150 9.58 -8.03 -0.71
C VAL A 150 8.92 -8.60 0.56
N PRO A 151 9.39 -8.27 1.79
CA PRO A 151 8.72 -8.66 3.03
C PRO A 151 7.28 -8.15 3.17
N ASN A 152 6.99 -6.94 2.66
CA ASN A 152 5.63 -6.40 2.64
C ASN A 152 4.81 -7.08 1.53
N ILE A 153 3.77 -7.81 1.89
CA ILE A 153 2.93 -8.55 0.93
C ILE A 153 2.31 -7.61 -0.12
N VAL A 154 1.92 -6.40 0.29
CA VAL A 154 1.31 -5.39 -0.59
C VAL A 154 2.27 -4.88 -1.67
N GLY A 155 3.58 -5.01 -1.44
CA GLY A 155 4.63 -4.77 -2.43
C GLY A 155 4.55 -5.67 -3.67
N ARG A 156 3.70 -6.72 -3.65
CA ARG A 156 3.35 -7.50 -4.84
C ARG A 156 2.96 -6.64 -6.04
N SER A 157 2.20 -5.57 -5.80
CA SER A 157 1.78 -4.64 -6.85
C SER A 157 2.97 -3.97 -7.56
N ASP A 158 4.01 -3.59 -6.82
CA ASP A 158 5.25 -3.02 -7.38
C ASP A 158 6.07 -4.05 -8.16
N LEU A 159 6.14 -5.30 -7.67
CA LEU A 159 6.85 -6.39 -8.33
C LEU A 159 6.21 -6.76 -9.67
N LEU A 160 4.89 -6.92 -9.70
CA LEU A 160 4.15 -7.24 -10.93
C LEU A 160 4.24 -6.09 -11.94
N ALA A 161 4.12 -4.84 -11.49
CA ALA A 161 4.29 -3.67 -12.34
C ALA A 161 5.70 -3.59 -12.93
N ALA A 162 6.75 -3.82 -12.13
CA ALA A 162 8.13 -3.81 -12.61
C ALA A 162 8.40 -4.95 -13.62
N LEU A 163 7.89 -6.16 -13.37
CA LEU A 163 7.97 -7.27 -14.33
C LEU A 163 7.32 -6.91 -15.66
N ALA A 164 6.14 -6.28 -15.62
CA ALA A 164 5.46 -5.82 -16.82
C ALA A 164 6.25 -4.73 -17.55
N VAL A 165 6.83 -3.76 -16.84
CA VAL A 165 7.66 -2.71 -17.44
C VAL A 165 8.92 -3.30 -18.08
N PHE A 166 9.66 -4.16 -17.37
CA PHE A 166 10.85 -4.81 -17.93
C PHE A 166 10.50 -5.75 -19.09
N GLY A 167 9.42 -6.52 -18.98
CA GLY A 167 8.90 -7.40 -20.03
C GLY A 167 8.48 -6.63 -21.28
N GLY A 168 7.74 -5.54 -21.09
CA GLY A 168 7.34 -4.63 -22.16
C GLY A 168 8.54 -4.03 -22.88
N LEU A 169 9.58 -3.62 -22.15
CA LEU A 169 10.84 -3.16 -22.75
C LEU A 169 11.58 -4.27 -23.49
N HIS A 170 11.58 -5.51 -23.00
CA HIS A 170 12.11 -6.65 -23.73
C HIS A 170 11.34 -6.92 -25.04
N ILE A 171 10.00 -6.85 -25.03
CA ILE A 171 9.16 -7.02 -26.22
C ILE A 171 9.46 -5.90 -27.23
N TYR A 172 9.47 -4.65 -26.76
CA TYR A 172 9.82 -3.49 -27.57
C TYR A 172 11.21 -3.64 -28.21
N LEU A 173 12.24 -4.00 -27.44
CA LEU A 173 13.59 -4.19 -27.98
C LEU A 173 13.65 -5.37 -28.97
N SER A 174 12.84 -6.42 -28.78
CA SER A 174 12.75 -7.53 -29.75
C SER A 174 12.15 -7.10 -31.07
N TRP A 175 11.11 -6.28 -31.02
CA TRP A 175 10.51 -5.67 -32.20
C TRP A 175 11.49 -4.71 -32.88
N TRP A 176 12.16 -3.86 -32.10
CA TRP A 176 13.15 -2.90 -32.58
C TRP A 176 14.34 -3.57 -33.30
N GLU A 177 14.78 -4.71 -32.78
CA GLU A 177 15.83 -5.54 -33.37
C GLU A 177 15.33 -6.36 -34.59
N GLY A 178 14.03 -6.32 -34.90
CA GLY A 178 13.42 -7.07 -35.99
C GLY A 178 13.26 -8.56 -35.73
N ARG A 179 13.37 -9.00 -34.47
CA ARG A 179 13.24 -10.42 -34.07
C ARG A 179 11.78 -10.88 -33.99
N VAL A 180 10.85 -9.95 -33.84
CA VAL A 180 9.41 -10.22 -33.70
C VAL A 180 8.63 -9.34 -34.66
N ARG A 181 7.59 -9.90 -35.30
CA ARG A 181 6.70 -9.16 -36.21
C ARG A 181 5.94 -8.06 -35.45
N THR A 182 5.70 -6.91 -36.09
CA THR A 182 5.02 -5.76 -35.47
C THR A 182 3.70 -6.12 -34.82
N ALA A 183 2.80 -6.82 -35.52
CA ALA A 183 1.50 -7.17 -34.95
C ALA A 183 1.61 -7.99 -33.65
N MET A 184 2.49 -9.00 -33.62
CA MET A 184 2.74 -9.81 -32.42
C MET A 184 3.34 -8.96 -31.29
N ALA A 185 4.29 -8.10 -31.62
CA ALA A 185 4.92 -7.21 -30.65
C ALA A 185 3.92 -6.20 -30.07
N THR A 186 3.04 -5.62 -30.89
CA THR A 186 1.98 -4.71 -30.45
C THR A 186 1.03 -5.41 -29.48
N VAL A 187 0.53 -6.60 -29.85
CA VAL A 187 -0.39 -7.36 -28.99
C VAL A 187 0.28 -7.74 -27.68
N ALA A 188 1.49 -8.31 -27.74
CA ALA A 188 2.23 -8.70 -26.53
C ALA A 188 2.56 -7.48 -25.65
N PHE A 189 2.95 -6.35 -26.25
CA PHE A 189 3.23 -5.10 -25.53
C PHE A 189 1.97 -4.56 -24.85
N PHE A 190 0.84 -4.55 -25.55
CA PHE A 190 -0.45 -4.15 -24.99
C PHE A 190 -0.85 -5.04 -23.82
N VAL A 191 -0.84 -6.36 -23.99
CA VAL A 191 -1.23 -7.32 -22.94
C VAL A 191 -0.34 -7.15 -21.71
N VAL A 192 0.99 -7.12 -21.89
CA VAL A 192 1.93 -6.95 -20.77
C VAL A 192 1.76 -5.58 -20.11
N GLY A 193 1.60 -4.51 -20.89
CA GLY A 193 1.36 -3.16 -20.36
C GLY A 193 0.04 -3.06 -19.59
N ALA A 194 -1.04 -3.68 -20.08
CA ALA A 194 -2.32 -3.74 -19.42
C ALA A 194 -2.23 -4.51 -18.10
N LEU A 195 -1.59 -5.69 -18.08
CA LEU A 195 -1.35 -6.45 -16.85
C LEU A 195 -0.54 -5.64 -15.83
N GLY A 196 0.46 -4.88 -16.28
CA GLY A 196 1.23 -3.99 -15.42
C GLY A 196 0.37 -2.90 -14.78
N VAL A 197 -0.40 -2.18 -15.61
CA VAL A 197 -1.26 -1.06 -15.15
C VAL A 197 -2.37 -1.55 -14.22
N LEU A 198 -2.97 -2.71 -14.53
CA LEU A 198 -3.98 -3.36 -13.69
C LEU A 198 -3.39 -4.04 -12.45
N SER A 199 -2.06 -4.13 -12.34
CA SER A 199 -1.37 -4.49 -11.09
C SER A 199 -1.09 -3.24 -10.26
N LYS A 200 -0.57 -2.19 -10.91
CA LYS A 200 -0.31 -0.88 -10.32
C LYS A 200 -0.21 0.19 -11.41
N GLU A 201 -0.83 1.33 -11.16
CA GLU A 201 -0.84 2.52 -12.02
C GLU A 201 0.56 3.00 -12.42
N ASN A 202 1.57 2.74 -11.59
CA ASN A 202 2.98 3.05 -11.85
C ASN A 202 3.54 2.38 -13.11
N ALA A 203 2.96 1.29 -13.61
CA ALA A 203 3.39 0.66 -14.85
C ALA A 203 3.16 1.53 -16.10
N ALA A 204 2.35 2.60 -15.99
CA ALA A 204 2.13 3.57 -17.07
C ALA A 204 3.40 4.31 -17.52
N VAL A 205 4.54 4.14 -16.83
CA VAL A 205 5.86 4.62 -17.27
C VAL A 205 6.37 3.92 -18.53
N LEU A 206 5.90 2.70 -18.83
CA LEU A 206 6.40 1.88 -19.94
C LEU A 206 6.34 2.62 -21.30
N PRO A 207 5.19 3.20 -21.72
CA PRO A 207 5.13 4.12 -22.86
C PRO A 207 6.20 5.20 -22.88
N GLY A 208 6.39 5.91 -21.76
CA GLY A 208 7.37 6.98 -21.64
C GLY A 208 8.80 6.50 -21.85
N LEU A 209 9.14 5.33 -21.32
CA LEU A 209 10.46 4.71 -21.49
C LEU A 209 10.71 4.29 -22.94
N VAL A 210 9.70 3.77 -23.64
CA VAL A 210 9.79 3.42 -25.06
C VAL A 210 10.01 4.68 -25.91
N VAL A 211 9.19 5.71 -25.71
CA VAL A 211 9.32 6.99 -26.43
C VAL A 211 10.69 7.61 -26.18
N TRP A 212 11.16 7.61 -24.93
CA TRP A 212 12.48 8.10 -24.58
C TRP A 212 13.61 7.34 -25.28
N HIS A 213 13.54 6.01 -25.34
CA HIS A 213 14.47 5.20 -26.12
C HIS A 213 14.42 5.56 -27.61
N MET A 214 13.22 5.69 -28.20
CA MET A 214 13.05 6.06 -29.60
C MET A 214 13.67 7.43 -29.92
N LEU A 215 13.50 8.43 -29.04
CA LEU A 215 14.06 9.76 -29.22
C LEU A 215 15.59 9.76 -29.19
N LEU A 216 16.20 8.96 -28.32
CA LEU A 216 17.66 8.89 -28.20
C LEU A 216 18.34 8.09 -29.31
N PHE A 217 17.72 6.98 -29.74
CA PHE A 217 18.35 6.02 -30.65
C PHE A 217 17.77 6.03 -32.08
N GLY A 218 16.56 6.55 -32.29
CA GLY A 218 15.89 6.73 -33.58
C GLY A 218 15.36 5.43 -34.21
N PRO A 219 14.14 5.38 -34.79
CA PRO A 219 13.53 4.18 -35.36
C PRO A 219 14.42 3.51 -36.40
N GLY A 220 14.81 2.27 -36.13
CA GLY A 220 15.49 1.44 -37.12
C GLY A 220 16.94 1.86 -37.41
N GLN A 221 17.71 2.29 -36.41
CA GLN A 221 19.13 1.92 -36.37
C GLN A 221 19.20 0.39 -36.20
N ARG A 222 18.92 -0.35 -37.29
CA ARG A 222 19.52 -1.68 -37.48
C ARG A 222 20.98 -1.46 -37.18
N TRP A 223 21.48 -2.19 -36.20
CA TRP A 223 22.87 -2.19 -35.78
C TRP A 223 23.76 -2.38 -37.01
N GLN A 224 24.14 -1.28 -37.66
CA GLN A 224 25.15 -1.28 -38.70
C GLN A 224 26.47 -1.35 -37.96
N GLU A 225 27.12 -2.49 -38.15
CA GLU A 225 28.52 -2.71 -37.88
C GLU A 225 29.35 -1.51 -38.34
N LYS A 226 30.23 -1.07 -37.45
CA LYS A 226 31.48 -0.34 -37.72
C LYS A 226 31.46 0.57 -38.96
N GLY A 227 31.20 1.88 -38.76
CA GLY A 227 31.89 2.92 -39.54
C GLY A 227 31.06 3.96 -40.30
N GLY A 228 29.72 3.84 -40.39
CA GLY A 228 28.89 4.82 -41.12
C GLY A 228 28.22 5.85 -40.22
N GLY A 229 28.41 7.14 -40.48
CA GLY A 229 27.63 8.23 -39.86
C GLY A 229 26.12 8.11 -40.15
N PRO A 230 25.27 8.87 -39.44
CA PRO A 230 23.82 8.82 -39.64
C PRO A 230 23.45 9.20 -41.09
N SER A 231 22.85 8.27 -41.83
CA SER A 231 22.28 8.55 -43.16
C SER A 231 21.10 9.53 -43.04
N PRO A 232 20.93 10.50 -43.98
CA PRO A 232 19.87 11.50 -43.95
C PRO A 232 18.44 10.96 -44.08
N ASP A 233 18.24 9.71 -44.52
CA ASP A 233 16.89 9.19 -44.88
C ASP A 233 16.10 8.61 -43.67
N ASN A 234 16.36 9.12 -42.46
CA ASN A 234 15.65 8.69 -41.24
C ASN A 234 14.18 9.15 -41.20
N ARG A 235 13.78 10.18 -41.97
CA ARG A 235 12.39 10.69 -42.00
C ARG A 235 11.40 9.66 -42.54
N LYS A 236 11.76 8.85 -43.55
CA LYS A 236 10.89 7.79 -44.09
C LYS A 236 10.63 6.64 -43.11
N LYS A 237 11.50 6.43 -42.10
CA LYS A 237 11.36 5.36 -41.10
C LYS A 237 10.38 5.69 -39.96
N TRP A 238 10.29 6.96 -39.56
CA TRP A 238 9.31 7.43 -38.56
C TRP A 238 7.87 7.30 -39.07
N ASN A 239 7.64 7.47 -40.37
CA ASN A 239 6.32 7.38 -40.99
C ASN A 239 5.96 5.94 -41.44
N SER A 240 6.67 4.92 -40.94
CA SER A 240 6.35 3.55 -41.32
C SER A 240 5.07 3.07 -40.62
N PRO A 241 4.17 2.34 -41.31
CA PRO A 241 2.99 1.72 -40.70
C PRO A 241 3.33 0.84 -39.49
N ALA A 242 4.55 0.31 -39.43
CA ALA A 242 5.03 -0.47 -38.29
C ALA A 242 5.19 0.37 -37.01
N VAL A 243 5.66 1.62 -37.12
CA VAL A 243 5.78 2.54 -35.97
C VAL A 243 4.40 2.94 -35.46
N TYR A 244 3.45 3.24 -36.35
CA TYR A 244 2.06 3.52 -35.97
C TYR A 244 1.37 2.28 -35.38
N GLY A 245 1.60 1.11 -35.99
CA GLY A 245 1.10 -0.17 -35.51
C GLY A 245 1.59 -0.50 -34.10
N PHE A 246 2.86 -0.24 -33.79
CA PHE A 246 3.38 -0.38 -32.42
C PHE A 246 2.87 0.73 -31.49
N GLY A 247 2.80 1.98 -31.99
CA GLY A 247 2.29 3.14 -31.26
C GLY A 247 0.84 2.99 -30.79
N SER A 248 0.01 2.24 -31.51
CA SER A 248 -1.35 1.91 -31.08
C SER A 248 -1.37 1.15 -29.74
N GLY A 249 -0.42 0.24 -29.51
CA GLY A 249 -0.28 -0.48 -28.24
C GLY A 249 0.05 0.45 -27.08
N ILE A 250 0.84 1.50 -27.32
CA ILE A 250 1.13 2.54 -26.33
C ILE A 250 -0.16 3.28 -25.92
N VAL A 251 -0.95 3.72 -26.90
CA VAL A 251 -2.20 4.45 -26.65
C VAL A 251 -3.17 3.59 -25.85
N LEU A 252 -3.32 2.31 -26.21
CA LEU A 252 -4.21 1.39 -25.50
C LEU A 252 -3.81 1.18 -24.04
N VAL A 253 -2.51 1.08 -23.75
CA VAL A 253 -2.02 0.99 -22.36
C VAL A 253 -2.37 2.25 -21.57
N LEU A 254 -2.22 3.44 -22.18
CA LEU A 254 -2.58 4.70 -21.55
C LEU A 254 -4.09 4.83 -21.29
N ILE A 255 -4.93 4.36 -22.22
CA ILE A 255 -6.39 4.33 -22.04
C ILE A 255 -6.76 3.47 -20.83
N ILE A 256 -6.22 2.26 -20.72
CA ILE A 256 -6.47 1.38 -19.57
C ILE A 256 -6.01 2.04 -18.26
N ALA A 257 -4.89 2.77 -18.27
CA ALA A 257 -4.39 3.46 -17.08
C ALA A 257 -5.30 4.60 -16.60
N LEU A 258 -6.08 5.19 -17.50
CA LEU A 258 -7.00 6.28 -17.19
C LEU A 258 -8.42 5.79 -16.85
N LEU A 259 -8.79 4.58 -17.30
CA LEU A 259 -10.16 4.06 -17.18
C LEU A 259 -10.70 4.05 -15.73
N PRO A 260 -9.97 3.58 -14.70
CA PRO A 260 -10.50 3.55 -13.34
C PRO A 260 -10.77 4.94 -12.79
N LYS A 261 -9.92 5.92 -13.13
CA LYS A 261 -10.10 7.31 -12.69
C LYS A 261 -11.33 7.95 -13.29
N VAL A 262 -11.72 7.56 -14.51
CA VAL A 262 -12.93 8.04 -15.18
C VAL A 262 -14.17 7.36 -14.61
N LEU A 263 -14.12 6.04 -14.41
CA LEU A 263 -15.26 5.26 -13.91
C LEU A 263 -15.58 5.52 -12.43
N TRP A 264 -14.55 5.79 -11.62
CA TRP A 264 -14.68 5.93 -10.16
C TRP A 264 -14.55 7.39 -9.67
N HIS A 265 -14.45 8.38 -10.58
CA HIS A 265 -14.27 9.81 -10.22
C HIS A 265 -15.39 10.35 -9.32
N ALA A 266 -16.61 9.82 -9.47
CA ALA A 266 -17.77 10.26 -8.72
C ALA A 266 -17.77 9.76 -7.26
N SER A 267 -17.01 8.71 -6.94
CA SER A 267 -16.99 8.05 -5.62
C SER A 267 -15.98 8.66 -4.65
N SER A 268 -14.93 9.32 -5.14
CA SER A 268 -13.88 9.97 -4.35
C SER A 268 -14.24 11.38 -3.89
N GLY A 269 -15.18 11.47 -2.94
CA GLY A 269 -15.17 12.62 -2.03
C GLY A 269 -13.79 12.66 -1.35
N ALA A 270 -13.13 13.81 -1.34
CA ALA A 270 -11.77 13.97 -0.83
C ALA A 270 -11.62 13.28 0.53
N ASN A 271 -10.82 12.21 0.60
CA ASN A 271 -10.61 11.49 1.85
C ASN A 271 -9.71 12.37 2.74
N PRO A 272 -10.18 12.86 3.90
CA PRO A 272 -9.39 13.80 4.70
C PRO A 272 -8.07 13.21 5.22
N ASN A 273 -7.93 11.87 5.23
CA ASN A 273 -6.69 11.19 5.60
C ASN A 273 -5.54 11.53 4.64
N GLU A 274 -5.85 11.89 3.39
CA GLU A 274 -4.86 12.11 2.36
C GLU A 274 -3.96 13.31 2.68
N VAL A 275 -4.45 14.33 3.39
CA VAL A 275 -3.63 15.49 3.78
C VAL A 275 -2.57 15.12 4.83
N LEU A 276 -2.89 14.18 5.73
CA LEU A 276 -1.94 13.71 6.73
C LEU A 276 -0.88 12.76 6.15
N ASP A 277 -1.27 11.91 5.19
CA ASP A 277 -0.34 11.02 4.47
C ASP A 277 0.45 11.77 3.38
N ASN A 278 -0.12 12.83 2.82
CA ASN A 278 0.50 13.73 1.84
C ASN A 278 0.18 15.22 2.12
N PRO A 279 1.02 15.91 2.91
CA PRO A 279 0.81 17.33 3.25
C PRO A 279 0.76 18.27 2.05
N LEU A 280 1.25 17.86 0.88
CA LEU A 280 1.23 18.68 -0.34
C LEU A 280 -0.19 19.00 -0.84
N LEU A 281 -1.20 18.25 -0.40
CA LEU A 281 -2.60 18.51 -0.71
C LEU A 281 -3.14 19.79 -0.03
N ALA A 282 -2.50 20.23 1.06
CA ALA A 282 -2.87 21.46 1.77
C ALA A 282 -2.02 22.68 1.36
N GLU A 283 -1.02 22.50 0.49
CA GLU A 283 -0.12 23.58 0.08
C GLU A 283 -0.60 24.29 -1.19
N SER A 284 -0.09 25.50 -1.41
CA SER A 284 -0.30 26.21 -2.68
C SER A 284 0.28 25.40 -3.85
N PHE A 285 -0.22 25.62 -5.07
CA PHE A 285 0.29 24.91 -6.25
C PHE A 285 1.81 25.02 -6.39
N ILE A 286 2.38 26.22 -6.18
CA ILE A 286 3.82 26.47 -6.33
C ILE A 286 4.60 25.78 -5.21
N ASP A 287 4.24 26.02 -3.96
CA ASP A 287 4.93 25.44 -2.79
C ASP A 287 4.84 23.91 -2.83
N GLY A 288 3.69 23.36 -3.21
CA GLY A 288 3.47 21.93 -3.41
C GLY A 288 4.40 21.33 -4.46
N ARG A 289 4.63 21.99 -5.60
CA ARG A 289 5.53 21.46 -6.67
C ARG A 289 7.00 21.65 -6.35
N LEU A 290 7.38 22.74 -5.68
CA LEU A 290 8.74 22.90 -5.16
C LEU A 290 9.07 21.84 -4.12
N SER A 291 8.11 21.57 -3.22
CA SER A 291 8.21 20.50 -2.24
C SER A 291 8.33 19.13 -2.92
N ALA A 292 7.49 18.84 -3.91
CA ALA A 292 7.54 17.59 -4.68
C ALA A 292 8.91 17.37 -5.35
N LEU A 293 9.51 18.42 -5.94
CA LEU A 293 10.86 18.37 -6.49
C LEU A 293 11.92 18.11 -5.41
N GLY A 294 11.80 18.77 -4.24
CA GLY A 294 12.69 18.54 -3.11
C GLY A 294 12.61 17.11 -2.57
N VAL A 295 11.39 16.58 -2.44
CA VAL A 295 11.16 15.18 -2.05
C VAL A 295 11.79 14.23 -3.07
N LEU A 296 11.55 14.45 -4.36
CA LEU A 296 12.14 13.64 -5.42
C LEU A 296 13.67 13.65 -5.38
N GLY A 297 14.30 14.81 -5.16
CA GLY A 297 15.76 14.90 -5.01
C GLY A 297 16.29 14.09 -3.81
N ARG A 298 15.55 14.11 -2.69
CA ARG A 298 15.87 13.29 -1.51
C ARG A 298 15.69 11.79 -1.76
N MET A 299 14.71 11.39 -2.57
CA MET A 299 14.56 9.98 -2.97
C MET A 299 15.68 9.53 -3.92
N ILE A 300 16.11 10.39 -4.85
CA ILE A 300 17.25 10.10 -5.73
C ILE A 300 18.54 9.94 -4.91
N SER A 301 18.77 10.76 -3.90
CA SER A 301 19.95 10.63 -3.04
C SER A 301 19.89 9.36 -2.18
N ALA A 302 18.70 8.98 -1.68
CA ALA A 302 18.50 7.77 -0.90
C ALA A 302 18.82 6.47 -1.66
N ILE A 303 18.82 6.47 -3.01
CA ILE A 303 19.26 5.33 -3.84
C ILE A 303 20.75 4.99 -3.61
N PHE A 304 21.57 5.99 -3.29
CA PHE A 304 23.02 5.82 -3.10
C PHE A 304 23.44 5.94 -1.64
N LEU A 305 22.68 6.69 -0.84
CA LEU A 305 22.92 6.93 0.58
C LEU A 305 21.63 6.66 1.38
N PRO A 306 21.25 5.38 1.59
CA PRO A 306 20.00 4.98 2.24
C PRO A 306 20.07 5.16 3.77
N LEU A 307 20.28 6.38 4.24
CA LEU A 307 20.47 6.69 5.67
C LEU A 307 19.17 6.98 6.43
N ASP A 308 18.11 7.38 5.72
CA ASP A 308 16.85 7.86 6.32
C ASP A 308 15.63 7.09 5.82
N LEU A 309 15.83 5.83 5.46
CA LEU A 309 14.78 4.94 4.96
C LEU A 309 13.77 4.62 6.07
N SER A 310 12.48 4.76 5.77
CA SER A 310 11.38 4.51 6.70
C SER A 310 10.18 3.90 5.96
N PRO A 311 9.43 2.97 6.57
CA PRO A 311 8.16 2.51 6.01
C PRO A 311 7.07 3.60 6.02
N ASP A 312 7.26 4.71 6.75
CA ASP A 312 6.32 5.82 6.81
C ASP A 312 7.01 7.19 6.89
N TYR A 313 6.42 8.18 6.20
CA TYR A 313 6.88 9.58 6.15
C TYR A 313 5.73 10.58 6.27
N SER A 314 4.69 10.22 7.02
CA SER A 314 3.47 11.03 7.18
C SER A 314 3.75 12.40 7.84
N PHE A 315 2.69 13.20 8.02
CA PHE A 315 2.74 14.61 8.43
C PHE A 315 3.85 14.92 9.46
N ASN A 316 4.55 16.02 9.19
CA ASN A 316 5.70 16.58 9.91
C ASN A 316 7.07 15.87 9.72
N GLN A 317 7.14 14.66 9.14
CA GLN A 317 8.42 14.03 8.84
C GLN A 317 9.16 14.69 7.66
N THR A 318 8.43 15.09 6.63
CA THR A 318 8.99 15.80 5.46
C THR A 318 8.29 17.15 5.30
N PRO A 319 8.79 18.20 5.96
CA PRO A 319 8.18 19.53 5.90
C PRO A 319 8.11 20.07 4.46
N PRO A 320 6.98 20.64 4.03
CA PRO A 320 6.88 21.30 2.75
C PRO A 320 7.82 22.50 2.62
N VAL A 321 8.32 22.72 1.41
CA VAL A 321 9.05 23.91 0.98
C VAL A 321 8.05 25.05 0.81
N ARG A 322 8.20 26.13 1.59
CA ARG A 322 7.37 27.33 1.49
C ARG A 322 8.22 28.55 1.16
N LEU A 323 7.90 29.23 0.05
CA LEU A 323 8.63 30.42 -0.41
C LEU A 323 8.55 31.59 0.58
N SER A 324 7.51 31.65 1.40
CA SER A 324 7.38 32.64 2.48
C SER A 324 8.40 32.45 3.61
N SER A 325 9.07 31.28 3.67
CA SER A 325 9.94 30.87 4.78
C SER A 325 11.34 30.48 4.30
N LEU A 326 11.99 31.31 3.48
CA LEU A 326 13.33 31.05 2.94
C LEU A 326 14.44 30.96 4.00
N GLY A 327 14.22 31.53 5.19
CA GLY A 327 15.15 31.41 6.32
C GLY A 327 15.11 30.04 7.01
N ASN A 328 14.13 29.19 6.70
CA ASN A 328 14.01 27.86 7.30
C ASN A 328 14.95 26.86 6.61
N THR A 329 15.74 26.15 7.41
CA THR A 329 16.70 25.15 6.92
C THR A 329 16.04 24.01 6.13
N ALA A 330 14.80 23.63 6.49
CA ALA A 330 14.05 22.61 5.76
C ALA A 330 13.67 23.08 4.34
N THR A 331 13.25 24.34 4.19
CA THR A 331 12.95 24.98 2.90
C THR A 331 14.20 25.02 2.02
N LEU A 332 15.34 25.46 2.58
CA LEU A 332 16.61 25.52 1.86
C LEU A 332 17.07 24.14 1.40
N ALA A 333 16.99 23.13 2.27
CA ALA A 333 17.31 21.75 1.92
C ALA A 333 16.41 21.24 0.79
N GLY A 334 15.09 21.49 0.85
CA GLY A 334 14.17 21.11 -0.21
C GLY A 334 14.46 21.79 -1.55
N ILE A 335 14.84 23.08 -1.55
CA ILE A 335 15.28 23.80 -2.75
C ILE A 335 16.56 23.19 -3.34
N LEU A 336 17.55 22.87 -2.50
CA LEU A 336 18.79 22.23 -2.95
C LEU A 336 18.53 20.84 -3.57
N TRP A 337 17.64 20.05 -2.97
CA TRP A 337 17.22 18.78 -3.55
C TRP A 337 16.44 18.95 -4.85
N GLY A 338 15.58 19.97 -4.96
CA GLY A 338 14.91 20.30 -6.21
C GLY A 338 15.90 20.72 -7.31
N ALA A 339 16.91 21.51 -6.97
CA ALA A 339 17.98 21.90 -7.88
C ALA A 339 18.80 20.70 -8.37
N LEU A 340 19.02 19.68 -7.53
CA LEU A 340 19.63 18.42 -7.95
C LEU A 340 18.83 17.73 -9.06
N VAL A 341 17.50 17.63 -8.93
CA VAL A 341 16.63 17.00 -9.94
C VAL A 341 16.75 17.74 -11.28
N VAL A 342 16.65 19.07 -11.24
CA VAL A 342 16.80 19.92 -12.43
C VAL A 342 18.19 19.76 -13.05
N GLY A 343 19.23 19.71 -12.22
CA GLY A 343 20.61 19.48 -12.63
C GLY A 343 20.80 18.14 -13.33
N ILE A 344 20.20 17.06 -12.82
CA ILE A 344 20.22 15.73 -13.47
C ILE A 344 19.51 15.80 -14.83
N GLY A 345 18.37 16.47 -14.93
CA GLY A 345 17.65 16.67 -16.19
C GLY A 345 18.50 17.43 -17.22
N ALA A 346 19.11 18.54 -16.82
CA ALA A 346 20.02 19.31 -17.67
C ALA A 346 21.25 18.48 -18.10
N PHE A 347 21.85 17.74 -17.17
CA PHE A 347 22.99 16.87 -17.45
C PHE A 347 22.63 15.74 -18.42
N CYS A 348 21.42 15.18 -18.32
CA CYS A 348 20.90 14.21 -19.27
C CYS A 348 20.82 14.77 -20.70
N LEU A 349 20.38 16.03 -20.85
CA LEU A 349 20.39 16.73 -22.14
C LEU A 349 21.81 16.95 -22.68
N VAL A 350 22.76 17.32 -21.81
CA VAL A 350 24.18 17.43 -22.19
C VAL A 350 24.72 16.09 -22.68
N LEU A 351 24.49 14.99 -21.95
CA LEU A 351 24.91 13.64 -22.37
C LEU A 351 24.31 13.23 -23.71
N TRP A 352 23.05 13.58 -23.96
CA TRP A 352 22.40 13.37 -25.24
C TRP A 352 23.11 14.13 -26.37
N ARG A 353 23.41 15.42 -26.18
CA ARG A 353 24.16 16.25 -27.14
C ARG A 353 25.58 15.73 -27.37
N CYS A 354 26.26 15.26 -26.32
CA CYS A 354 27.58 14.63 -26.37
C CYS A 354 27.58 13.20 -26.91
N ARG A 355 26.45 12.72 -27.48
CA ARG A 355 26.28 11.37 -28.04
C ARG A 355 26.51 10.23 -27.04
N LYS A 356 26.47 10.50 -25.73
CA LYS A 356 26.51 9.49 -24.66
C LYS A 356 25.11 8.90 -24.41
N ARG A 357 24.49 8.40 -25.48
CA ARG A 357 23.07 8.00 -25.52
C ARG A 357 22.68 6.99 -24.45
N LYS A 358 23.54 6.02 -24.13
CA LYS A 358 23.26 5.01 -23.07
C LYS A 358 23.13 5.65 -21.69
N ALA A 359 24.04 6.57 -21.35
CA ALA A 359 24.01 7.26 -20.06
C ALA A 359 22.82 8.24 -19.97
N ALA A 360 22.53 8.95 -21.07
CA ALA A 360 21.32 9.79 -21.18
C ALA A 360 20.04 8.95 -21.05
N PHE A 361 19.99 7.78 -21.69
CA PHE A 361 18.84 6.88 -21.59
C PHE A 361 18.61 6.44 -20.14
N THR A 362 19.64 5.94 -19.46
CA THR A 362 19.51 5.43 -18.09
C THR A 362 19.14 6.54 -17.09
N LEU A 363 19.73 7.73 -17.16
CA LEU A 363 19.36 8.82 -16.24
C LEU A 363 17.93 9.34 -16.51
N GLY A 364 17.57 9.54 -17.79
CA GLY A 364 16.21 9.92 -18.17
C GLY A 364 15.18 8.84 -17.82
N ALA A 365 15.51 7.56 -17.98
CA ALA A 365 14.66 6.45 -17.58
C ALA A 365 14.41 6.43 -16.07
N GLY A 366 15.41 6.78 -15.26
CA GLY A 366 15.25 6.96 -13.81
C GLY A 366 14.25 8.06 -13.46
N LEU A 367 14.36 9.22 -14.10
CA LEU A 367 13.42 10.34 -13.92
C LEU A 367 11.99 10.00 -14.39
N ILE A 368 11.86 9.37 -15.56
CA ILE A 368 10.56 8.93 -16.10
C ILE A 368 9.92 7.90 -15.16
N SER A 369 10.71 6.99 -14.59
CA SER A 369 10.20 5.95 -13.67
C SER A 369 9.68 6.53 -12.35
N PHE A 370 10.19 7.68 -11.90
CA PHE A 370 9.67 8.39 -10.72
C PHE A 370 8.41 9.20 -11.02
N LEU A 371 8.14 9.56 -12.28
CA LEU A 371 7.11 10.54 -12.63
C LEU A 371 5.71 10.26 -12.04
N PRO A 372 5.19 9.00 -12.02
CA PRO A 372 3.88 8.72 -11.43
C PRO A 372 3.81 8.96 -9.92
N THR A 373 4.92 8.80 -9.22
CA THR A 373 5.02 8.91 -7.75
C THR A 373 5.71 10.20 -7.30
N ALA A 374 6.12 11.06 -8.23
CA ALA A 374 6.90 12.25 -7.94
C ALA A 374 6.07 13.37 -7.27
N ASN A 375 4.73 13.25 -7.20
CA ASN A 375 3.85 14.31 -6.72
C ASN A 375 3.96 15.64 -7.51
N ILE A 376 4.48 15.60 -8.75
CA ILE A 376 4.64 16.79 -9.61
C ILE A 376 3.40 17.01 -10.48
N LEU A 377 2.98 15.98 -11.23
CA LEU A 377 1.84 16.08 -12.14
C LEU A 377 0.52 15.76 -11.43
N VAL A 378 0.52 14.68 -10.66
CA VAL A 378 -0.63 14.18 -9.91
C VAL A 378 -0.16 13.96 -8.48
N LEU A 379 -0.90 14.49 -7.51
CA LEU A 379 -0.68 14.19 -6.10
C LEU A 379 -1.17 12.78 -5.82
N VAL A 380 -0.32 11.94 -5.27
CA VAL A 380 -0.65 10.56 -4.86
C VAL A 380 -0.87 10.54 -3.35
N GLY A 381 -1.52 9.49 -2.82
CA GLY A 381 -1.87 9.41 -1.39
C GLY A 381 -0.70 9.28 -0.41
N THR A 382 0.55 9.51 -0.82
CA THR A 382 1.72 9.50 0.07
C THR A 382 2.77 10.48 -0.44
N ILE A 383 3.32 11.31 0.44
CA ILE A 383 4.38 12.27 0.06
C ILE A 383 5.67 11.57 -0.40
N ARG A 384 6.09 10.52 0.32
CA ARG A 384 7.34 9.78 0.12
C ARG A 384 7.18 8.33 0.61
N ALA A 385 7.73 7.36 -0.12
CA ALA A 385 7.81 5.95 0.32
C ALA A 385 9.06 5.26 -0.25
N ASP A 386 9.68 4.35 0.48
CA ASP A 386 10.90 3.67 0.05
C ASP A 386 10.66 2.85 -1.24
N ARG A 387 9.49 2.19 -1.33
CA ARG A 387 9.07 1.41 -2.49
C ARG A 387 9.01 2.21 -3.80
N PHE A 388 8.86 3.54 -3.77
CA PHE A 388 8.87 4.36 -5.00
C PHE A 388 10.23 4.33 -5.71
N MET A 389 11.31 4.01 -4.99
CA MET A 389 12.66 3.87 -5.55
C MET A 389 12.87 2.55 -6.29
N TYR A 390 11.95 1.58 -6.20
CA TYR A 390 12.16 0.22 -6.70
C TYR A 390 12.63 0.18 -8.16
N MET A 391 11.84 0.71 -9.12
CA MET A 391 12.26 0.76 -10.53
C MET A 391 13.34 1.81 -10.82
N PRO A 392 13.26 3.06 -10.30
CA PRO A 392 14.27 4.08 -10.56
C PRO A 392 15.70 3.69 -10.14
N ALA A 393 15.87 2.93 -9.07
CA ALA A 393 17.18 2.52 -8.56
C ALA A 393 18.04 1.82 -9.61
N LEU A 394 17.44 0.92 -10.41
CA LEU A 394 18.13 0.23 -11.51
C LEU A 394 18.70 1.23 -12.52
N TRP A 395 17.89 2.20 -12.92
CA TRP A 395 18.21 3.15 -13.97
C TRP A 395 19.26 4.16 -13.52
N PHE A 396 19.13 4.69 -12.31
CA PHE A 396 20.13 5.59 -11.74
C PHE A 396 21.47 4.88 -11.50
N ALA A 397 21.47 3.67 -10.96
CA ALA A 397 22.69 2.89 -10.77
C ALA A 397 23.39 2.57 -12.10
N ALA A 398 22.62 2.21 -13.14
CA ALA A 398 23.17 2.01 -14.50
C ALA A 398 23.75 3.30 -15.08
N GLY A 399 23.09 4.45 -14.89
CA GLY A 399 23.58 5.75 -15.33
C GLY A 399 24.88 6.14 -14.65
N VAL A 400 24.95 6.04 -13.33
CA VAL A 400 26.16 6.33 -12.55
C VAL A 400 27.31 5.38 -12.95
N GLY A 401 27.05 4.08 -13.07
CA GLY A 401 28.07 3.13 -13.51
C GLY A 401 28.59 3.42 -14.94
N LEU A 402 27.70 3.86 -15.85
CA LEU A 402 28.12 4.30 -17.18
C LEU A 402 28.99 5.56 -17.12
N LEU A 403 28.68 6.53 -16.27
CA LEU A 403 29.48 7.74 -16.09
C LEU A 403 30.90 7.42 -15.61
N PHE A 404 31.04 6.51 -14.65
CA PHE A 404 32.36 6.04 -14.19
C PHE A 404 33.14 5.27 -15.27
N SER A 405 32.43 4.63 -16.22
CA SER A 405 33.06 3.94 -17.36
C SER A 405 33.52 4.88 -18.48
N LEU A 406 33.16 6.17 -18.46
CA LEU A 406 33.59 7.13 -19.46
C LEU A 406 35.10 7.41 -19.33
N ASN A 407 35.84 7.10 -20.39
CA ASN A 407 37.31 7.14 -20.41
C ASN A 407 37.79 8.50 -20.98
N PRO A 408 38.46 9.39 -20.21
CA PRO A 408 39.19 10.51 -20.78
C PRO A 408 40.46 9.98 -21.45
N LYS A 409 40.75 10.40 -22.69
CA LYS A 409 41.86 9.87 -23.50
C LYS A 409 43.27 10.18 -22.97
N ASN A 410 43.41 11.10 -22.00
CA ASN A 410 44.69 11.43 -21.35
C ASN A 410 44.56 11.15 -19.84
N LEU A 411 45.16 10.06 -19.36
CA LEU A 411 45.09 9.67 -17.95
C LEU A 411 46.29 10.16 -17.16
N SER A 412 46.05 11.01 -16.16
CA SER A 412 47.02 11.35 -15.10
C SER A 412 46.95 10.34 -13.94
N HIS A 413 47.97 10.27 -13.09
CA HIS A 413 47.99 9.40 -11.89
C HIS A 413 46.76 9.58 -10.97
N ARG A 414 46.20 10.81 -10.89
CA ARG A 414 44.96 11.09 -10.14
C ARG A 414 43.76 10.33 -10.69
N SER A 415 43.65 10.21 -12.01
CA SER A 415 42.55 9.48 -12.66
C SER A 415 42.63 7.96 -12.45
N PHE A 416 43.81 7.41 -12.18
CA PHE A 416 43.98 6.01 -11.78
C PHE A 416 43.50 5.74 -10.34
N LEU A 417 43.84 6.62 -9.39
CA LEU A 417 43.36 6.51 -8.00
C LEU A 417 41.83 6.61 -7.91
N ILE A 418 41.23 7.55 -8.64
CA ILE A 418 39.76 7.71 -8.72
C ILE A 418 39.10 6.43 -9.25
N ARG A 419 39.72 5.74 -10.22
CA ARG A 419 39.20 4.48 -10.75
C ARG A 419 39.29 3.33 -9.76
N LYS A 420 40.41 3.21 -9.05
CA LYS A 420 40.55 2.21 -7.97
C LYS A 420 39.49 2.45 -6.89
N ALA A 421 39.32 3.70 -6.46
CA ALA A 421 38.29 4.06 -5.49
C ALA A 421 36.88 3.74 -6.03
N ALA A 422 36.57 4.11 -7.28
CA ALA A 422 35.27 3.81 -7.89
C ALA A 422 35.00 2.31 -8.02
N LEU A 423 36.02 1.50 -8.33
CA LEU A 423 35.89 0.05 -8.38
C LEU A 423 35.66 -0.54 -6.98
N ILE A 424 36.39 -0.06 -5.97
CA ILE A 424 36.19 -0.46 -4.58
C ILE A 424 34.75 -0.16 -4.17
N VAL A 425 34.27 1.05 -4.42
CA VAL A 425 32.89 1.46 -4.12
C VAL A 425 31.86 0.62 -4.89
N ALA A 426 32.09 0.36 -6.18
CA ALA A 426 31.18 -0.45 -7.00
C ALA A 426 31.05 -1.90 -6.51
N VAL A 427 32.04 -2.42 -5.78
CA VAL A 427 32.00 -3.76 -5.18
C VAL A 427 31.51 -3.73 -3.74
N SER A 428 32.01 -2.81 -2.91
CA SER A 428 31.70 -2.76 -1.48
C SER A 428 30.28 -2.25 -1.19
N LEU A 429 29.78 -1.29 -1.97
CA LEU A 429 28.47 -0.68 -1.74
C LEU A 429 27.33 -1.70 -1.87
N PRO A 430 27.21 -2.52 -2.94
CA PRO A 430 26.18 -3.56 -3.00
C PRO A 430 26.25 -4.59 -1.87
N ILE A 431 27.44 -4.95 -1.41
CA ILE A 431 27.62 -5.88 -0.29
C ILE A 431 27.09 -5.25 1.00
N LEU A 432 27.47 -4.01 1.27
CA LEU A 432 26.98 -3.25 2.42
C LEU A 432 25.45 -3.10 2.37
N LEU A 433 24.90 -2.73 1.21
CA LEU A 433 23.45 -2.60 1.04
C LEU A 433 22.73 -3.94 1.23
N GLY A 434 23.30 -5.05 0.75
CA GLY A 434 22.76 -6.38 0.98
C GLY A 434 22.74 -6.77 2.46
N ALA A 435 23.79 -6.44 3.21
CA ALA A 435 23.83 -6.65 4.66
C ALA A 435 22.78 -5.80 5.38
N ILE A 436 22.65 -4.51 5.02
CA ILE A 436 21.61 -3.63 5.59
C ILE A 436 20.22 -4.17 5.26
N THR A 437 20.00 -4.63 4.03
CA THR A 437 18.73 -5.24 3.60
C THR A 437 18.37 -6.45 4.44
N PHE A 438 19.32 -7.33 4.73
CA PHE A 438 19.12 -8.51 5.57
C PHE A 438 18.58 -8.14 6.96
N PHE A 439 19.15 -7.11 7.59
CA PHE A 439 18.65 -6.64 8.88
C PHE A 439 17.33 -5.89 8.76
N ARG A 440 17.16 -5.03 7.75
CA ARG A 440 15.93 -4.26 7.52
C ARG A 440 14.73 -5.14 7.19
N CYS A 441 14.95 -6.33 6.62
CA CYS A 441 13.88 -7.31 6.43
C CYS A 441 13.25 -7.78 7.75
N SER A 442 14.01 -7.75 8.86
CA SER A 442 13.48 -8.12 10.18
C SER A 442 12.43 -7.13 10.71
N ASP A 443 12.40 -5.91 10.18
CA ASP A 443 11.40 -4.90 10.54
C ASP A 443 9.97 -5.34 10.18
N TRP A 444 9.82 -6.28 9.25
CA TRP A 444 8.54 -6.74 8.72
C TRP A 444 8.09 -8.09 9.30
N ILE A 445 8.71 -8.56 10.38
CA ILE A 445 8.40 -9.87 11.00
C ILE A 445 7.10 -9.83 11.82
N SER A 446 6.85 -8.73 12.52
CA SER A 446 5.66 -8.55 13.37
C SER A 446 5.16 -7.11 13.34
N ASP A 447 3.88 -6.92 13.65
CA ASP A 447 3.26 -5.58 13.64
C ASP A 447 3.94 -4.63 14.66
N ARG A 448 4.35 -5.14 15.84
CA ARG A 448 5.09 -4.34 16.83
C ARG A 448 6.45 -3.88 16.31
N GLN A 449 7.24 -4.79 15.73
CA GLN A 449 8.57 -4.47 15.22
C GLN A 449 8.51 -3.46 14.07
N PHE A 450 7.51 -3.60 13.19
CA PHE A 450 7.26 -2.67 12.10
C PHE A 450 7.04 -1.25 12.61
N TRP A 451 6.14 -1.07 13.57
CA TRP A 451 5.85 0.26 14.11
C TRP A 451 6.99 0.84 14.94
N LEU A 452 7.76 -0.01 15.63
CA LEU A 452 8.99 0.41 16.30
C LEU A 452 10.01 0.98 15.29
N SER A 453 10.27 0.25 14.20
CA SER A 453 11.17 0.71 13.13
C SER A 453 10.66 2.00 12.47
N ALA A 454 9.34 2.11 12.24
CA ALA A 454 8.72 3.32 11.70
C ALA A 454 8.92 4.55 12.61
N TRP A 455 8.67 4.39 13.93
CA TRP A 455 8.94 5.43 14.93
C TRP A 455 10.42 5.85 14.91
N GLN A 456 11.34 4.87 14.93
CA GLN A 456 12.77 5.15 15.10
C GLN A 456 13.38 5.79 13.84
N SER A 457 12.92 5.38 12.66
CA SER A 457 13.43 5.87 11.38
C SER A 457 12.81 7.21 10.97
N ALA A 458 11.58 7.48 11.39
CA ALA A 458 10.84 8.72 11.11
C ALA A 458 10.25 9.31 12.39
N PRO A 459 11.09 9.81 13.33
CA PRO A 459 10.64 10.26 14.64
C PRO A 459 9.69 11.45 14.58
N ASN A 460 9.65 12.23 13.49
CA ASN A 460 8.73 13.35 13.35
C ASN A 460 7.39 12.95 12.70
N SER A 461 7.21 11.71 12.24
CA SER A 461 5.93 11.23 11.72
C SER A 461 4.94 10.96 12.86
N PHE A 462 3.78 11.62 12.84
CA PHE A 462 2.72 11.32 13.80
C PHE A 462 2.23 9.86 13.70
N LYS A 463 2.25 9.27 12.50
CA LYS A 463 1.68 7.95 12.23
C LYS A 463 2.58 6.84 12.75
N GLY A 464 3.89 6.98 12.59
CA GLY A 464 4.88 6.10 13.25
C GLY A 464 4.71 6.16 14.77
N LYS A 465 4.54 7.38 15.32
CA LYS A 465 4.34 7.61 16.75
C LYS A 465 3.10 6.91 17.30
N LEU A 466 1.96 7.23 16.71
CA LEU A 466 0.66 6.68 17.08
C LEU A 466 0.66 5.16 16.88
N GLY A 467 1.17 4.69 15.75
CA GLY A 467 1.25 3.28 15.41
C GLY A 467 1.91 2.47 16.51
N TYR A 468 3.13 2.83 16.92
CA TYR A 468 3.87 2.10 17.97
C TYR A 468 3.21 2.25 19.35
N GLY A 469 2.79 3.48 19.71
CA GLY A 469 2.10 3.74 20.98
C GLY A 469 0.84 2.90 21.15
N LEU A 470 0.05 2.70 20.10
CA LEU A 470 -1.13 1.84 20.14
C LEU A 470 -0.77 0.37 20.37
N ARG A 471 0.36 -0.13 19.84
CA ARG A 471 0.76 -1.54 20.03
C ARG A 471 1.26 -1.78 21.44
N LEU A 472 1.96 -0.81 22.02
CA LEU A 472 2.32 -0.83 23.44
C LEU A 472 1.07 -0.79 24.34
N ALA A 473 0.10 0.06 24.05
CA ALA A 473 -1.14 0.13 24.82
C ALA A 473 -1.92 -1.20 24.83
N LEU A 474 -1.83 -1.99 23.76
CA LEU A 474 -2.50 -3.28 23.62
C LEU A 474 -1.85 -4.44 24.39
N THR A 475 -0.64 -4.28 24.96
CA THR A 475 0.00 -5.36 25.72
C THR A 475 -0.58 -5.52 27.13
N GLU A 476 -1.34 -4.52 27.61
CA GLU A 476 -1.89 -4.43 28.96
C GLU A 476 -0.84 -4.51 30.09
N LYS A 477 0.43 -4.24 29.77
CA LYS A 477 1.51 -4.13 30.76
C LYS A 477 1.67 -2.69 31.19
N ARG A 478 1.91 -2.49 32.49
CA ARG A 478 2.11 -1.16 33.06
C ARG A 478 3.28 -0.41 32.41
N GLU A 479 4.43 -1.06 32.27
CA GLU A 479 5.64 -0.45 31.68
C GLU A 479 5.38 0.02 30.24
N ASP A 480 4.75 -0.83 29.42
CA ASP A 480 4.39 -0.49 28.05
C ASP A 480 3.34 0.65 27.99
N ALA A 481 2.40 0.71 28.94
CA ALA A 481 1.42 1.79 29.02
C ALA A 481 2.05 3.13 29.42
N GLU A 482 3.02 3.12 30.34
CA GLU A 482 3.81 4.30 30.71
C GLU A 482 4.67 4.79 29.53
N GLU A 483 5.21 3.88 28.70
CA GLU A 483 5.89 4.22 27.45
C GLU A 483 4.91 4.73 26.37
N ALA A 484 3.75 4.12 26.21
CA ALA A 484 2.75 4.45 25.18
C ALA A 484 2.17 5.87 25.34
N ARG A 485 1.91 6.29 26.58
CA ARG A 485 1.28 7.57 26.91
C ARG A 485 1.92 8.78 26.21
N PRO A 486 3.22 9.06 26.38
CA PRO A 486 3.85 10.21 25.73
C PRO A 486 3.85 10.12 24.20
N LEU A 487 3.94 8.92 23.62
CA LEU A 487 3.92 8.72 22.17
C LEU A 487 2.57 9.13 21.55
N ILE A 488 1.47 8.70 22.18
CA ILE A 488 0.10 8.99 21.71
C ILE A 488 -0.22 10.48 21.89
N LEU A 489 0.17 11.08 23.02
CA LEU A 489 -0.06 12.51 23.27
C LEU A 489 0.75 13.39 22.32
N GLU A 490 1.99 13.01 22.01
CA GLU A 490 2.80 13.73 21.02
C GLU A 490 2.24 13.58 19.60
N ALA A 491 1.71 12.40 19.24
CA ALA A 491 0.99 12.24 17.98
C ALA A 491 -0.25 13.15 17.91
N LEU A 492 -1.00 13.30 19.02
CA LEU A 492 -2.12 14.24 19.10
C LEU A 492 -1.67 15.70 18.94
N ARG A 493 -0.55 16.10 19.55
CA ARG A 493 0.03 17.45 19.36
C ARG A 493 0.34 17.71 17.89
N LEU A 494 1.02 16.77 17.22
CA LEU A 494 1.35 16.89 15.79
C LEU A 494 0.10 16.97 14.91
N VAL A 495 -0.93 16.18 15.20
CA VAL A 495 -2.19 16.24 14.46
C VAL A 495 -2.86 17.61 14.66
N ARG A 496 -2.88 18.16 15.88
CA ARG A 496 -3.45 19.50 16.16
C ARG A 496 -2.71 20.62 15.42
N GLU A 497 -1.44 20.44 15.09
CA GLU A 497 -0.63 21.38 14.30
C GLU A 497 -0.77 21.18 12.78
N SER A 498 -1.46 20.12 12.36
CA SER A 498 -1.67 19.82 10.94
C SER A 498 -2.75 20.69 10.29
N PRO A 499 -2.78 20.79 8.96
CA PRO A 499 -3.85 21.47 8.23
C PRO A 499 -5.24 20.86 8.46
N THR A 500 -5.31 19.60 8.91
CA THR A 500 -6.54 18.87 9.22
C THR A 500 -6.52 18.40 10.68
N PRO A 501 -6.61 19.34 11.64
CA PRO A 501 -6.38 19.03 13.06
C PRO A 501 -7.48 18.18 13.69
N ARG A 502 -8.60 18.01 12.99
CA ARG A 502 -9.77 17.33 13.47
C ARG A 502 -10.22 16.17 12.58
N HIS A 503 -9.34 15.19 12.42
CA HIS A 503 -9.62 14.03 11.58
C HIS A 503 -10.34 12.91 12.38
N PRO A 504 -11.58 12.51 12.02
CA PRO A 504 -12.40 11.56 12.79
C PRO A 504 -11.72 10.21 13.08
N MET A 505 -11.17 9.57 12.04
CA MET A 505 -10.48 8.27 12.18
C MET A 505 -9.26 8.35 13.11
N ILE A 506 -8.43 9.38 12.97
CA ILE A 506 -7.24 9.58 13.79
C ILE A 506 -7.62 9.93 15.23
N MET A 507 -8.64 10.77 15.43
CA MET A 507 -9.19 11.04 16.75
C MET A 507 -9.70 9.78 17.44
N SER A 508 -10.40 8.90 16.70
CA SER A 508 -10.85 7.61 17.25
C SER A 508 -9.67 6.71 17.65
N GLN A 509 -8.63 6.64 16.81
CA GLN A 509 -7.42 5.86 17.12
C GLN A 509 -6.70 6.40 18.35
N ILE A 510 -6.47 7.71 18.43
CA ILE A 510 -5.83 8.36 19.58
C ILE A 510 -6.68 8.18 20.84
N GLY A 511 -7.97 8.52 20.77
CA GLY A 511 -8.89 8.42 21.91
C GLY A 511 -9.00 6.98 22.42
N GLY A 512 -9.17 6.00 21.53
CA GLY A 512 -9.17 4.58 21.89
C GLY A 512 -7.85 4.12 22.52
N GLY A 513 -6.71 4.61 22.02
CA GLY A 513 -5.40 4.36 22.61
C GLY A 513 -5.27 4.91 24.04
N LEU A 514 -5.70 6.16 24.25
CA LEU A 514 -5.70 6.78 25.58
C LEU A 514 -6.61 6.06 26.57
N VAL A 515 -7.79 5.62 26.12
CA VAL A 515 -8.72 4.80 26.93
C VAL A 515 -8.05 3.48 27.34
N GLN A 516 -7.38 2.80 26.41
CA GLN A 516 -6.68 1.55 26.72
C GLN A 516 -5.55 1.75 27.73
N VAL A 517 -4.73 2.81 27.55
CA VAL A 517 -3.69 3.18 28.54
C VAL A 517 -4.32 3.47 29.90
N ALA A 518 -5.39 4.26 29.95
CA ALA A 518 -6.11 4.57 31.19
C ALA A 518 -6.62 3.31 31.90
N ARG A 519 -7.14 2.33 31.13
CA ARG A 519 -7.55 1.02 31.65
C ARG A 519 -6.40 0.27 32.31
N THR A 520 -5.25 0.21 31.65
CA THR A 520 -4.05 -0.45 32.18
C THR A 520 -3.53 0.23 33.45
N LEU A 521 -3.50 1.58 33.47
CA LEU A 521 -3.10 2.34 34.65
C LEU A 521 -4.08 2.17 35.83
N LYS A 522 -5.39 2.09 35.56
CA LYS A 522 -6.41 1.78 36.56
C LYS A 522 -6.18 0.41 37.17
N LYS A 523 -5.94 -0.63 36.35
CA LYS A 523 -5.60 -1.99 36.80
C LYS A 523 -4.31 -2.00 37.65
N ALA A 524 -3.36 -1.11 37.36
CA ALA A 524 -2.12 -0.93 38.11
C ALA A 524 -2.25 -0.07 39.38
N GLY A 525 -3.45 0.42 39.72
CA GLY A 525 -3.70 1.24 40.92
C GLY A 525 -3.43 2.75 40.76
N GLN A 526 -3.05 3.23 39.58
CA GLN A 526 -2.84 4.66 39.29
C GLN A 526 -4.15 5.36 38.93
N LEU A 527 -5.06 5.48 39.91
CA LEU A 527 -6.43 5.95 39.67
C LEU A 527 -6.51 7.39 39.16
N THR A 528 -5.66 8.30 39.65
CA THR A 528 -5.66 9.71 39.26
C THR A 528 -5.23 9.88 37.81
N ASP A 529 -4.10 9.29 37.41
CA ASP A 529 -3.60 9.33 36.03
C ASP A 529 -4.59 8.68 35.06
N ALA A 530 -5.15 7.53 35.44
CA ALA A 530 -6.17 6.84 34.65
C ALA A 530 -7.41 7.72 34.42
N LYS A 531 -7.88 8.42 35.46
CA LYS A 531 -9.02 9.34 35.36
C LYS A 531 -8.70 10.50 34.41
N VAL A 532 -7.56 11.17 34.58
CA VAL A 532 -7.16 12.31 33.75
C VAL A 532 -7.07 11.93 32.28
N LEU A 533 -6.41 10.80 31.96
CA LEU A 533 -6.29 10.34 30.58
C LEU A 533 -7.62 9.95 29.95
N ARG A 534 -8.51 9.32 30.72
CA ARG A 534 -9.84 8.97 30.24
C ARG A 534 -10.67 10.22 29.96
N ASP A 535 -10.63 11.21 30.86
CA ASP A 535 -11.38 12.46 30.70
C ASP A 535 -10.86 13.24 29.48
N GLU A 536 -9.55 13.25 29.22
CA GLU A 536 -8.95 13.80 28.00
C GLU A 536 -9.39 13.04 26.73
N ALA A 537 -9.45 11.70 26.78
CA ALA A 537 -9.94 10.88 25.68
C ALA A 537 -11.42 11.16 25.37
N ILE A 538 -12.27 11.32 26.39
CA ILE A 538 -13.70 11.66 26.24
C ILE A 538 -13.83 12.99 25.51
N VAL A 539 -13.11 14.03 25.94
CA VAL A 539 -13.14 15.35 25.29
C VAL A 539 -12.74 15.26 23.82
N LEU A 540 -11.67 14.52 23.52
CA LEU A 540 -11.21 14.32 22.15
C LEU A 540 -12.25 13.59 21.28
N LEU A 541 -12.81 12.49 21.79
CA LEU A 541 -13.78 11.67 21.06
C LEU A 541 -15.10 12.41 20.84
N LEU A 542 -15.58 13.18 21.83
CA LEU A 542 -16.75 14.05 21.70
C LEU A 542 -16.54 15.12 20.63
N ALA A 543 -15.38 15.78 20.63
CA ALA A 543 -15.06 16.79 19.62
C ALA A 543 -15.10 16.16 18.21
N GLY A 544 -14.45 15.02 18.02
CA GLY A 544 -14.46 14.30 16.75
C GLY A 544 -15.85 13.87 16.31
N LEU A 545 -16.70 13.40 17.23
CA LEU A 545 -18.07 13.00 16.92
C LEU A 545 -18.92 14.19 16.48
N ASN A 546 -18.75 15.35 17.13
CA ASN A 546 -19.44 16.57 16.74
C ASN A 546 -18.99 17.07 15.36
N ASP A 547 -17.70 17.00 15.04
CA ASP A 547 -17.19 17.38 13.72
C ASP A 547 -17.76 16.46 12.61
N VAL A 548 -17.84 15.14 12.84
CA VAL A 548 -18.48 14.22 11.88
C VAL A 548 -19.96 14.51 11.71
N ARG A 549 -20.68 14.86 12.79
CA ARG A 549 -22.10 15.18 12.70
C ARG A 549 -22.35 16.36 11.76
N HIS A 550 -21.56 17.42 11.89
CA HIS A 550 -21.63 18.57 10.98
C HIS A 550 -21.32 18.21 9.53
N LEU A 551 -20.30 17.37 9.28
CA LEU A 551 -20.00 16.88 7.93
C LEU A 551 -21.16 16.06 7.35
N ASN A 552 -21.80 15.21 8.17
CA ASN A 552 -22.94 14.41 7.74
C ASN A 552 -24.18 15.27 7.44
N GLU A 553 -24.42 16.33 8.20
CA GLU A 553 -25.48 17.31 7.95
C GLU A 553 -25.25 18.04 6.61
N GLU A 554 -24.00 18.40 6.29
CA GLU A 554 -23.64 19.04 5.01
C GLU A 554 -23.79 18.08 3.81
N ILE A 555 -23.36 16.82 3.97
CA ILE A 555 -23.58 15.78 2.95
C ILE A 555 -25.07 15.56 2.72
N GLU A 556 -25.88 15.51 3.77
CA GLU A 556 -27.33 15.35 3.63
C GLU A 556 -27.98 16.52 2.90
N PHE A 557 -27.51 17.74 3.12
CA PHE A 557 -27.96 18.91 2.37
C PHE A 557 -27.64 18.77 0.87
N GLN A 558 -26.40 18.39 0.53
CA GLN A 558 -25.96 18.15 -0.85
C GLN A 558 -26.75 17.02 -1.54
N GLU A 559 -27.05 15.93 -0.81
CA GLU A 559 -27.87 14.81 -1.33
C GLU A 559 -29.30 15.26 -1.68
N LYS A 560 -29.89 16.11 -0.83
CA LYS A 560 -31.24 16.67 -1.05
C LYS A 560 -31.30 17.61 -2.25
N GLU A 561 -30.25 18.39 -2.51
CA GLU A 561 -30.17 19.26 -3.69
C GLU A 561 -29.93 18.48 -5.00
N ASN A 562 -29.09 17.45 -4.98
CA ASN A 562 -28.67 16.74 -6.19
C ASN A 562 -29.55 15.53 -6.57
N GLY A 563 -30.48 15.12 -5.70
CA GLY A 563 -31.38 13.98 -5.96
C GLY A 563 -30.67 12.62 -5.98
N GLU A 564 -29.44 12.54 -5.47
CA GLU A 564 -28.61 11.35 -5.42
C GLU A 564 -28.40 10.91 -3.96
N HIS A 565 -28.74 9.67 -3.64
CA HIS A 565 -28.60 9.10 -2.29
C HIS A 565 -27.22 8.43 -2.12
N TYR A 566 -26.33 9.04 -1.33
CA TYR A 566 -24.98 8.54 -1.07
C TYR A 566 -24.84 7.92 0.33
N PHE A 567 -25.70 6.95 0.67
CA PHE A 567 -25.75 6.33 2.00
C PHE A 567 -24.39 5.78 2.50
N SER A 568 -23.49 5.35 1.61
CA SER A 568 -22.15 4.87 2.00
C SER A 568 -21.18 5.96 2.48
N ARG A 569 -21.43 7.24 2.16
CA ARG A 569 -20.58 8.37 2.59
C ARG A 569 -20.87 8.82 4.02
N ARG A 570 -22.11 8.70 4.50
CA ARG A 570 -22.59 9.22 5.80
C ARG A 570 -21.97 8.53 7.03
N ARG A 571 -21.18 7.46 6.86
CA ARG A 571 -20.76 6.57 7.96
C ARG A 571 -19.32 6.75 8.45
N LYS A 572 -18.39 7.27 7.63
CA LYS A 572 -16.95 7.09 7.86
C LYS A 572 -16.46 7.74 9.16
N GLY A 573 -16.28 6.93 10.20
CA GLY A 573 -15.65 7.29 11.47
C GLY A 573 -16.62 7.48 12.63
N THR A 574 -17.94 7.61 12.39
CA THR A 574 -18.95 7.76 13.45
C THR A 574 -19.04 6.51 14.33
N ASP A 575 -19.03 5.34 13.69
CA ASP A 575 -19.00 4.02 14.33
C ASP A 575 -17.87 3.91 15.37
N LEU A 576 -16.64 4.15 14.92
CA LEU A 576 -15.43 4.01 15.68
C LEU A 576 -15.33 5.07 16.78
N LEU A 577 -15.71 6.31 16.51
CA LEU A 577 -15.73 7.37 17.52
C LEU A 577 -16.74 7.08 18.63
N ALA A 578 -18.00 6.79 18.27
CA ALA A 578 -19.06 6.51 19.23
C ALA A 578 -18.75 5.25 20.07
N THR A 579 -18.20 4.20 19.45
CA THR A 579 -17.78 2.98 20.16
C THR A 579 -16.68 3.27 21.18
N GLN A 580 -15.64 4.02 20.79
CA GLN A 580 -14.56 4.35 21.73
C GLN A 580 -15.02 5.28 22.86
N LEU A 581 -15.94 6.20 22.55
CA LEU A 581 -16.53 7.09 23.55
C LEU A 581 -17.39 6.33 24.56
N ALA A 582 -18.24 5.41 24.07
CA ALA A 582 -19.02 4.52 24.92
C ALA A 582 -18.13 3.67 25.83
N ASN A 583 -17.03 3.13 25.29
CA ASN A 583 -16.04 2.40 26.07
C ASN A 583 -15.44 3.26 27.20
N ALA A 584 -15.08 4.52 26.90
CA ALA A 584 -14.57 5.44 27.90
C ALA A 584 -15.59 5.71 29.02
N TYR A 585 -16.87 5.85 28.70
CA TYR A 585 -17.94 6.03 29.69
C TYR A 585 -18.16 4.77 30.55
N VAL A 586 -18.17 3.58 29.94
CA VAL A 586 -18.26 2.30 30.68
C VAL A 586 -17.09 2.16 31.65
N ASP A 587 -15.85 2.47 31.23
CA ASP A 587 -14.67 2.42 32.09
C ASP A 587 -14.73 3.40 33.28
N GLY A 588 -15.51 4.48 33.11
CA GLY A 588 -15.86 5.44 34.14
C GLY A 588 -17.05 5.07 35.01
N GLY A 589 -17.71 3.94 34.75
CA GLY A 589 -18.90 3.49 35.48
C GLY A 589 -20.19 4.17 35.04
N ASN A 590 -20.20 4.86 33.90
CA ASN A 590 -21.35 5.59 33.39
C ASN A 590 -21.99 4.90 32.19
N VAL A 591 -22.61 3.74 32.46
CA VAL A 591 -23.23 2.89 31.41
C VAL A 591 -24.40 3.61 30.72
N ALA A 592 -25.16 4.44 31.45
CA ALA A 592 -26.28 5.18 30.88
C ALA A 592 -25.84 6.15 29.76
N PHE A 593 -24.76 6.91 29.98
CA PHE A 593 -24.22 7.77 28.92
C PHE A 593 -23.60 6.97 27.78
N ALA A 594 -22.94 5.84 28.07
CA ALA A 594 -22.44 4.95 27.03
C ALA A 594 -23.56 4.45 26.12
N HIS A 595 -24.69 4.05 26.70
CA HIS A 595 -25.86 3.58 25.98
C HIS A 595 -26.45 4.70 25.12
N GLN A 596 -26.63 5.89 25.69
CA GLN A 596 -27.16 7.04 24.97
C GLN A 596 -26.32 7.41 23.75
N VAL A 597 -24.98 7.46 23.89
CA VAL A 597 -24.06 7.76 22.77
C VAL A 597 -24.24 6.78 21.61
N LEU A 598 -24.43 5.48 21.91
CA LEU A 598 -24.64 4.47 20.88
C LEU A 598 -26.07 4.52 20.28
N LEU A 599 -27.08 4.91 21.05
CA LEU A 599 -28.42 5.10 20.49
C LEU A 599 -28.47 6.33 19.57
N ASP A 600 -27.86 7.44 19.97
CA ASP A 600 -27.81 8.69 19.19
C ASP A 600 -27.13 8.52 17.82
N ASN A 601 -26.27 7.51 17.68
CA ASN A 601 -25.53 7.21 16.45
C ASN A 601 -25.97 5.90 15.78
N LEU A 602 -27.05 5.27 16.24
CA LEU A 602 -27.53 3.99 15.72
C LEU A 602 -28.02 4.11 14.28
N GLU A 603 -28.73 5.18 13.91
CA GLU A 603 -29.31 5.29 12.55
C GLU A 603 -28.25 5.20 11.45
N VAL A 604 -27.11 5.87 11.66
CA VAL A 604 -25.98 5.88 10.72
C VAL A 604 -25.24 4.54 10.69
N ASN A 605 -25.30 3.77 11.77
CA ASN A 605 -24.52 2.54 11.97
C ASN A 605 -25.37 1.27 12.07
N ARG A 606 -26.67 1.34 11.75
CA ARG A 606 -27.63 0.23 11.95
C ARG A 606 -27.31 -1.06 11.19
N PHE A 607 -26.46 -0.97 10.17
CA PHE A 607 -25.99 -2.10 9.37
C PHE A 607 -24.51 -2.44 9.63
N ASP A 608 -23.92 -1.91 10.70
CA ASP A 608 -22.55 -2.24 11.11
C ASP A 608 -22.54 -3.36 12.16
N PRO A 609 -22.05 -4.56 11.80
CA PRO A 609 -21.92 -5.67 12.73
C PRO A 609 -21.06 -5.35 13.98
N SER A 610 -20.00 -4.55 13.81
CA SER A 610 -19.08 -4.22 14.90
C SER A 610 -19.72 -3.25 15.88
N TYR A 611 -20.47 -2.29 15.35
CA TYR A 611 -21.22 -1.31 16.13
C TYR A 611 -22.35 -1.96 16.92
N LEU A 612 -23.18 -2.77 16.25
CA LEU A 612 -24.30 -3.47 16.88
C LEU A 612 -23.81 -4.43 17.98
N ARG A 613 -22.64 -5.06 17.80
CA ARG A 613 -22.01 -5.88 18.85
C ARG A 613 -21.66 -5.07 20.09
N GLU A 614 -21.10 -3.87 19.91
CA GLU A 614 -20.75 -2.99 21.04
C GLU A 614 -22.00 -2.39 21.69
N LEU A 615 -23.05 -2.09 20.92
CA LEU A 615 -24.35 -1.71 21.46
C LEU A 615 -24.96 -2.84 22.30
N ALA A 616 -24.94 -4.08 21.81
CA ALA A 616 -25.41 -5.25 22.57
C ALA A 616 -24.68 -5.40 23.92
N ARG A 617 -23.37 -5.14 23.93
CA ARG A 617 -22.55 -5.17 25.14
C ARG A 617 -22.99 -4.12 26.15
N VAL A 618 -23.22 -2.90 25.69
CA VAL A 618 -23.63 -1.78 26.55
C VAL A 618 -25.08 -1.96 27.03
N GLU A 619 -25.99 -2.44 26.18
CA GLU A 619 -27.37 -2.80 26.54
C GLU A 619 -27.37 -3.90 27.62
N ALA A 620 -26.57 -4.95 27.47
CA ALA A 620 -26.45 -6.00 28.49
C ALA A 620 -25.88 -5.46 29.82
N LEU A 621 -24.87 -4.59 29.78
CA LEU A 621 -24.33 -3.92 30.97
C LEU A 621 -25.35 -2.98 31.64
N ALA A 622 -26.31 -2.45 30.88
CA ALA A 622 -27.42 -1.65 31.39
C ALA A 622 -28.57 -2.51 31.95
N GLY A 623 -28.53 -3.83 31.77
CA GLY A 623 -29.60 -4.76 32.17
C GLY A 623 -30.68 -4.99 31.10
N GLU A 624 -30.50 -4.45 29.90
CA GLU A 624 -31.43 -4.55 28.76
C GLU A 624 -31.17 -5.82 27.94
N TRP A 625 -31.29 -6.99 28.58
CA TRP A 625 -30.88 -8.28 28.02
C TRP A 625 -31.61 -8.65 26.72
N GLU A 626 -32.91 -8.36 26.62
CA GLU A 626 -33.73 -8.67 25.44
C GLU A 626 -33.28 -7.84 24.21
N LEU A 627 -32.87 -6.59 24.43
CA LEU A 627 -32.34 -5.74 23.36
C LEU A 627 -30.95 -6.25 22.93
N ALA A 628 -30.08 -6.56 23.89
CA ALA A 628 -28.76 -7.10 23.61
C ALA A 628 -28.81 -8.39 22.79
N GLU A 629 -29.74 -9.29 23.12
CA GLU A 629 -30.00 -10.52 22.37
C GLU A 629 -30.41 -10.21 20.92
N LYS A 630 -31.39 -9.32 20.73
CA LYS A 630 -31.84 -8.89 19.39
C LYS A 630 -30.68 -8.32 18.56
N ARG A 631 -29.81 -7.50 19.15
CA ARG A 631 -28.62 -6.95 18.46
C ARG A 631 -27.65 -8.04 18.03
N LEU A 632 -27.38 -9.04 18.86
CA LEU A 632 -26.50 -10.15 18.51
C LEU A 632 -27.05 -10.98 17.34
N TYR A 633 -28.36 -11.20 17.28
CA TYR A 633 -29.00 -11.83 16.14
C TYR A 633 -28.89 -10.99 14.85
N GLN A 634 -29.03 -9.66 14.95
CA GLN A 634 -28.80 -8.76 13.80
C GLN A 634 -27.36 -8.85 13.28
N VAL A 635 -26.37 -8.91 14.18
CA VAL A 635 -24.96 -9.10 13.80
C VAL A 635 -24.75 -10.43 13.08
N LEU A 636 -25.34 -11.53 13.57
CA LEU A 636 -25.29 -12.83 12.91
C LEU A 636 -25.87 -12.80 11.49
N VAL A 637 -26.99 -12.10 11.29
CA VAL A 637 -27.62 -11.97 9.97
C VAL A 637 -26.74 -11.15 9.01
N LEU A 638 -26.24 -10.00 9.47
CA LEU A 638 -25.42 -9.10 8.65
C LEU A 638 -24.04 -9.69 8.34
N ARG A 639 -23.50 -10.50 9.25
CA ARG A 639 -22.18 -11.10 9.09
C ARG A 639 -22.18 -12.52 9.68
N PRO A 640 -22.66 -13.52 8.92
CA PRO A 640 -22.81 -14.88 9.43
C PRO A 640 -21.48 -15.60 9.72
N SER A 641 -20.36 -15.04 9.27
CA SER A 641 -18.99 -15.49 9.60
C SER A 641 -18.35 -14.69 10.74
N ALA A 642 -19.04 -13.70 11.30
CA ALA A 642 -18.53 -12.94 12.43
C ALA A 642 -18.34 -13.86 13.64
N THR A 643 -17.25 -13.61 14.35
CA THR A 643 -16.88 -14.16 15.66
C THR A 643 -17.87 -13.74 16.77
N ILE A 644 -19.17 -13.94 16.56
CA ILE A 644 -20.11 -14.14 17.66
C ILE A 644 -20.09 -15.63 17.93
N THR A 645 -19.53 -15.99 19.07
CA THR A 645 -19.48 -17.38 19.48
C THR A 645 -20.88 -17.78 19.97
N PRO A 646 -21.39 -18.99 19.67
CA PRO A 646 -22.68 -19.45 20.19
C PRO A 646 -22.79 -19.29 21.71
N GLU A 647 -21.67 -19.44 22.42
CA GLU A 647 -21.56 -19.26 23.87
C GLU A 647 -21.90 -17.84 24.33
N LEU A 648 -21.63 -16.82 23.50
CA LEU A 648 -21.93 -15.42 23.84
C LEU A 648 -23.44 -15.14 23.76
N ILE A 649 -24.14 -15.73 22.80
CA ILE A 649 -25.60 -15.59 22.71
C ILE A 649 -26.24 -16.32 23.89
N ILE A 650 -25.78 -17.54 24.17
CA ILE A 650 -26.24 -18.32 25.33
C ILE A 650 -25.96 -17.58 26.64
N SER A 651 -24.82 -16.89 26.78
CA SER A 651 -24.55 -16.13 28.00
C SER A 651 -25.53 -14.98 28.18
N VAL A 652 -25.82 -14.23 27.11
CA VAL A 652 -26.79 -13.12 27.13
C VAL A 652 -28.22 -13.62 27.39
N GLU A 653 -28.63 -14.74 26.78
CA GLU A 653 -29.91 -15.41 27.07
C GLU A 653 -30.03 -15.79 28.55
N ASN A 654 -28.93 -16.25 29.15
CA ASN A 654 -28.85 -16.57 30.58
C ASN A 654 -28.62 -15.35 31.48
N GLN A 655 -28.70 -14.12 30.95
CA GLN A 655 -28.45 -12.87 31.67
C GLN A 655 -27.08 -12.80 32.35
N THR A 656 -26.07 -13.37 31.69
CA THR A 656 -24.68 -13.42 32.15
C THR A 656 -23.77 -12.83 31.09
N LEU A 657 -22.82 -11.97 31.53
CA LEU A 657 -21.81 -11.42 30.65
C LEU A 657 -20.43 -11.92 31.08
N PRO A 658 -19.66 -12.62 30.22
CA PRO A 658 -18.30 -13.02 30.55
C PRO A 658 -17.44 -11.80 30.91
N LEU A 659 -16.56 -11.93 31.91
CA LEU A 659 -15.69 -10.84 32.37
C LEU A 659 -14.89 -10.20 31.22
N ALA A 660 -14.40 -11.01 30.28
CA ALA A 660 -13.66 -10.53 29.13
C ALA A 660 -14.51 -9.70 28.14
N TRP A 661 -15.83 -9.88 28.13
CA TRP A 661 -16.77 -9.06 27.37
C TRP A 661 -17.16 -7.80 28.16
N GLN A 662 -17.30 -7.90 29.49
CA GLN A 662 -17.47 -6.72 30.36
C GLN A 662 -16.30 -5.74 30.21
N GLU A 663 -15.07 -6.25 30.22
CA GLU A 663 -13.84 -5.43 30.11
C GLU A 663 -13.43 -5.07 28.67
N ASN A 664 -14.18 -5.53 27.65
CA ASN A 664 -13.84 -5.37 26.23
C ASN A 664 -12.42 -5.86 25.86
N THR A 665 -11.95 -6.95 26.47
CA THR A 665 -10.62 -7.53 26.26
C THR A 665 -10.59 -8.57 25.13
N LEU A 666 -11.75 -8.98 24.60
CA LEU A 666 -11.89 -10.00 23.55
C LEU A 666 -11.52 -9.54 22.13
N ARG A 667 -10.80 -8.42 21.96
CA ARG A 667 -10.28 -8.00 20.65
C ARG A 667 -9.14 -8.89 20.12
N THR A 668 -8.52 -9.71 20.97
CA THR A 668 -7.26 -10.42 20.67
C THR A 668 -7.37 -11.93 20.47
N SER A 669 -8.53 -12.55 20.69
CA SER A 669 -8.68 -14.00 20.52
C SER A 669 -9.43 -14.34 19.23
N LYS A 670 -8.70 -14.88 18.25
CA LYS A 670 -9.28 -15.83 17.30
C LYS A 670 -9.66 -17.07 18.11
N LEU A 671 -10.90 -17.13 18.56
CA LEU A 671 -11.48 -18.39 18.98
C LEU A 671 -11.76 -19.20 17.71
N ASP A 672 -10.98 -20.25 17.53
CA ASP A 672 -11.25 -21.31 16.56
C ASP A 672 -12.51 -22.04 17.04
N ILE A 673 -13.58 -21.98 16.25
CA ILE A 673 -14.86 -22.64 16.60
C ILE A 673 -15.26 -23.51 15.42
N SER A 674 -14.83 -24.76 15.49
CA SER A 674 -15.41 -25.87 14.74
C SER A 674 -16.66 -26.39 15.46
N SER A 675 -17.66 -25.55 15.56
CA SER A 675 -19.04 -25.99 15.78
C SER A 675 -19.95 -24.88 15.29
N ALA A 676 -20.59 -25.13 14.15
CA ALA A 676 -21.81 -24.41 13.80
C ALA A 676 -22.71 -24.39 15.03
N VAL A 677 -23.34 -23.23 15.31
CA VAL A 677 -24.47 -23.12 16.24
C VAL A 677 -25.27 -24.41 16.13
N ASP A 678 -25.40 -25.19 17.21
CA ASP A 678 -26.31 -26.32 17.20
C ASP A 678 -27.71 -25.71 17.15
N VAL A 679 -28.22 -25.55 15.92
CA VAL A 679 -29.48 -24.87 15.61
C VAL A 679 -30.70 -25.74 16.02
N GLY A 680 -30.54 -26.53 17.09
CA GLY A 680 -31.56 -27.40 17.68
C GLY A 680 -32.58 -26.64 18.54
N ASN A 681 -32.29 -25.42 18.99
CA ASN A 681 -33.26 -24.59 19.72
C ASN A 681 -34.19 -23.87 18.73
N GLN A 682 -35.48 -24.24 18.71
CA GLN A 682 -36.49 -23.57 17.86
C GLN A 682 -36.58 -22.06 18.12
N SER A 683 -36.28 -21.61 19.34
CA SER A 683 -36.29 -20.19 19.71
C SER A 683 -35.24 -19.39 18.92
N ALA A 684 -34.00 -19.88 18.87
CA ALA A 684 -32.91 -19.22 18.16
C ALA A 684 -33.17 -19.15 16.64
N LYS A 685 -33.75 -20.21 16.04
CA LYS A 685 -34.17 -20.19 14.62
C LYS A 685 -35.18 -19.07 14.35
N ARG A 686 -36.16 -18.92 15.23
CA ARG A 686 -37.19 -17.90 15.12
C ARG A 686 -36.61 -16.49 15.26
N SER A 687 -35.74 -16.25 16.23
CA SER A 687 -35.08 -14.94 16.43
C SER A 687 -34.20 -14.56 15.23
N ILE A 688 -33.49 -15.52 14.62
CA ILE A 688 -32.70 -15.26 13.39
C ILE A 688 -33.62 -14.93 12.20
N ILE A 689 -34.74 -15.63 12.06
CA ILE A 689 -35.76 -15.34 11.02
C ILE A 689 -36.33 -13.94 11.22
N GLU A 690 -36.74 -13.59 12.42
CA GLU A 690 -37.28 -12.26 12.76
C GLU A 690 -36.24 -11.15 12.53
N ALA A 691 -34.99 -11.33 12.96
CA ALA A 691 -33.90 -10.40 12.69
C ALA A 691 -33.61 -10.26 11.18
N THR A 692 -33.72 -11.35 10.43
CA THR A 692 -33.57 -11.35 8.96
C THR A 692 -34.66 -10.52 8.31
N ASP A 693 -35.92 -10.70 8.71
CA ASP A 693 -37.04 -9.95 8.15
C ASP A 693 -36.96 -8.46 8.48
N VAL A 694 -36.54 -8.09 9.70
CA VAL A 694 -36.28 -6.70 10.08
C VAL A 694 -35.18 -6.09 9.21
N ILE A 695 -34.03 -6.75 9.10
CA ILE A 695 -32.91 -6.26 8.27
C ILE A 695 -33.33 -6.15 6.80
N CYS A 696 -34.05 -7.14 6.26
CA CYS A 696 -34.51 -7.12 4.88
C CYS A 696 -35.52 -6.01 4.61
N SER A 697 -36.47 -5.79 5.53
CA SER A 697 -37.42 -4.67 5.47
C SER A 697 -36.69 -3.34 5.47
N GLU A 698 -35.71 -3.17 6.36
CA GLU A 698 -34.91 -1.94 6.45
C GLU A 698 -34.08 -1.73 5.19
N LEU A 699 -33.32 -2.72 4.73
CA LEU A 699 -32.58 -2.66 3.47
C LEU A 699 -33.49 -2.27 2.29
N GLY A 700 -34.71 -2.81 2.25
CA GLY A 700 -35.73 -2.43 1.27
C GLY A 700 -36.15 -0.95 1.35
N ARG A 701 -36.39 -0.42 2.56
CA ARG A 701 -36.70 1.01 2.77
C ARG A 701 -35.56 1.94 2.33
N TYR A 702 -34.32 1.48 2.44
CA TYR A 702 -33.13 2.24 2.02
C TYR A 702 -32.69 1.94 0.57
N GLY A 703 -33.53 1.30 -0.25
CA GLY A 703 -33.23 1.06 -1.67
C GLY A 703 -32.15 0.01 -1.94
N ARG A 704 -31.73 -0.78 -0.93
CA ARG A 704 -30.68 -1.81 -1.02
C ARG A 704 -31.27 -3.19 -1.35
N SER A 705 -32.16 -3.26 -2.34
CA SER A 705 -32.87 -4.49 -2.70
C SER A 705 -31.95 -5.64 -3.13
N GLY A 706 -30.82 -5.34 -3.76
CA GLY A 706 -29.81 -6.35 -4.14
C GLY A 706 -29.17 -7.06 -2.94
N GLU A 707 -29.07 -6.39 -1.78
CA GLU A 707 -28.50 -6.98 -0.56
C GLU A 707 -29.51 -7.85 0.20
N VAL A 708 -30.81 -7.56 0.05
CA VAL A 708 -31.89 -8.37 0.63
C VAL A 708 -31.78 -9.82 0.16
N ASP A 709 -31.54 -10.03 -1.13
CA ASP A 709 -31.41 -11.38 -1.71
C ASP A 709 -30.16 -12.11 -1.20
N ILE A 710 -29.05 -11.39 -1.04
CA ILE A 710 -27.79 -11.94 -0.49
C ILE A 710 -27.99 -12.38 0.96
N VAL A 711 -28.56 -11.51 1.80
CA VAL A 711 -28.83 -11.80 3.21
C VAL A 711 -29.77 -13.01 3.33
N ARG A 712 -30.89 -13.02 2.60
CA ARG A 712 -31.84 -14.14 2.60
C ARG A 712 -31.21 -15.45 2.15
N ARG A 713 -30.44 -15.46 1.06
CA ARG A 713 -29.77 -16.66 0.56
C ARG A 713 -28.74 -17.20 1.56
N THR A 714 -27.96 -16.31 2.17
CA THR A 714 -26.92 -16.69 3.12
C THR A 714 -27.52 -17.31 4.38
N VAL A 715 -28.59 -16.71 4.92
CA VAL A 715 -29.30 -17.24 6.08
C VAL A 715 -29.97 -18.59 5.76
N ARG A 716 -30.64 -18.72 4.59
CA ARG A 716 -31.24 -20.01 4.14
C ARG A 716 -30.21 -21.13 4.05
N HIS A 717 -29.07 -20.86 3.40
CA HIS A 717 -28.00 -21.84 3.23
C HIS A 717 -27.44 -22.31 4.58
N LYS A 718 -27.27 -21.39 5.55
CA LYS A 718 -26.71 -21.74 6.87
C LYS A 718 -27.71 -22.39 7.82
N LEU A 719 -28.99 -22.04 7.75
CA LEU A 719 -30.03 -22.62 8.62
C LEU A 719 -30.63 -23.92 8.06
N GLY A 720 -30.37 -24.27 6.80
CA GLY A 720 -30.94 -25.44 6.14
C GLY A 720 -32.46 -25.35 5.91
N VAL A 721 -33.01 -24.14 5.84
CA VAL A 721 -34.46 -23.89 5.74
C VAL A 721 -34.86 -23.66 4.28
N THR A 722 -35.81 -24.45 3.77
CA THR A 722 -36.24 -24.42 2.37
C THR A 722 -37.26 -23.34 2.02
N GLU A 723 -38.06 -22.84 2.97
CA GLU A 723 -39.05 -21.77 2.72
C GLU A 723 -39.18 -20.82 3.92
N TYR A 724 -39.09 -19.51 3.65
CA TYR A 724 -39.65 -18.50 4.56
C TYR A 724 -41.14 -18.46 4.27
N GLY A 725 -41.96 -18.97 5.20
CA GLY A 725 -43.41 -18.83 5.11
C GLY A 725 -43.79 -17.35 5.11
N VAL A 726 -44.06 -16.82 3.93
CA VAL A 726 -44.75 -15.55 3.77
C VAL A 726 -46.18 -15.76 4.27
N SER A 727 -46.45 -15.39 5.52
CA SER A 727 -47.78 -15.02 5.94
C SER A 727 -47.88 -13.51 5.90
N VAL A 728 -48.14 -12.96 4.71
CA VAL A 728 -48.84 -11.69 4.62
C VAL A 728 -50.26 -11.95 5.14
N LYS A 729 -50.56 -11.39 6.30
CA LYS A 729 -51.91 -10.95 6.64
C LYS A 729 -51.84 -9.60 7.32
#